data_AF-A0A8S9PYI4-F1
#
_entry.id   AF-A0A8S9PYI4-F1
#
_cell.length_a   1.000
_cell.length_b   1.000
_cell.length_c   1.000
_cell.angle_alpha   90.00
_cell.angle_beta   90.00
_cell.angle_gamma   90.00
#
_symmetry.space_group_name_H-M   'P 1'
#
loop_
_entity.id
_entity.type
_entity.pdbx_description
1 polymer ?
#
loop_
_entity_poly.entity_id
_entity_poly.type
_entity_poly.pdbx_seq_one_letter_code
_entity_poly.pdbx_strand_id
1 'polypeptide(L)'
;MEKGKSESSERSFGESESVVSSQSDIQPESTMESHEDEIPQLEEPPPEAETENEDLKESIRTLTEKLSVALANVSAKDDLVNQHVKVAEEAVAGWEKAENEVVELKEKLDAAEDKNKALDGALKECVRQLRQARDEQDQRIQDAVTEKTQELQASKTNLEGELLEAATKSEELALMAESVAKENIMLRHELIARCEELEIRTIERDLSTQAAESASKQQLDVIKKVAKLEAECRKLRVLPKSSFNDHRSSDSHSDASCSESGASTTLIEKRSLQGTSSCSVEIDLMGDFLEMERLVALPETPDGNGKSEPESVHTDNSLAAEIEVLTCRNKELEEKLEKLEAVKNELESKVECSREVESTLRSELEAILCGKMEIESKLKKLKKEKDELESYKQVESTLRSELEAMVCDKAQLESNLEKLEAEREELESKVKSDREVMSTLRLDLEDKVSDKAELEKNLNELEAEKDELVRTLRLDLEAIVCDKAELEKKLNKLEEDKDEVERTLRLDLEAIVSSKVEVENKLEKMEVEKAELQISYDIIKDKYKESQVCLQDIETKLEEIQREMKVANELKTEVETQIESMEAKIECLEEEVRKERLASDELRRKSAGKLASCQKTIASLGKQLQSLATLEDFLVDTASIQVAATNGVSSSNSNTESWRVHKNDTYMARNHFESIKATKETPSSSDAALTSNRGSSEKNRNGFAKVFTRSKDGIHLVI
;
A
#
# COMPACT_ATOMS: atom_id res chain seq x y z
N MET A 1 -11.21 5.61 8.54
CA MET A 1 -12.17 4.83 7.74
C MET A 1 -12.75 5.76 6.69
N GLU A 2 -12.34 5.65 5.43
CA GLU A 2 -12.77 6.57 4.38
C GLU A 2 -12.70 5.90 3.00
N LYS A 3 -13.76 6.06 2.19
CA LYS A 3 -13.91 5.62 0.78
C LYS A 3 -13.81 4.10 0.53
N GLY A 4 -14.42 3.56 -0.53
CA GLY A 4 -15.31 4.22 -1.50
C GLY A 4 -16.11 3.22 -2.36
N LYS A 5 -17.12 3.72 -3.08
CA LYS A 5 -17.74 2.99 -4.20
C LYS A 5 -16.82 3.03 -5.42
N SER A 6 -16.90 2.01 -6.26
CA SER A 6 -16.43 2.03 -7.64
C SER A 6 -17.39 1.25 -8.54
N GLU A 7 -17.98 1.94 -9.52
CA GLU A 7 -18.58 1.34 -10.73
C GLU A 7 -17.58 1.51 -11.89
N SER A 8 -17.98 1.07 -13.09
CA SER A 8 -17.24 1.11 -14.37
C SER A 8 -16.07 0.12 -14.53
N SER A 9 -15.61 -0.25 -15.72
CA SER A 9 -16.25 -0.46 -17.06
C SER A 9 -15.16 -0.98 -18.03
N GLU A 10 -15.56 -1.39 -19.25
CA GLU A 10 -14.70 -1.57 -20.46
C GLU A 10 -13.68 -2.74 -20.49
N ARG A 11 -13.11 -3.13 -21.65
CA ARG A 11 -13.71 -3.65 -22.91
C ARG A 11 -12.62 -4.25 -23.84
N SER A 12 -13.03 -5.05 -24.85
CA SER A 12 -12.21 -5.56 -26.00
C SER A 12 -11.14 -6.63 -25.63
N PHE A 13 -10.49 -7.41 -26.52
CA PHE A 13 -10.52 -7.67 -27.99
C PHE A 13 -9.93 -9.10 -28.25
N GLY A 14 -9.84 -9.72 -29.44
CA GLY A 14 -10.35 -9.46 -30.81
C GLY A 14 -11.55 -10.37 -31.16
N GLU A 15 -11.85 -10.81 -32.40
CA GLU A 15 -11.19 -10.81 -33.74
C GLU A 15 -10.21 -11.97 -34.03
N SER A 16 -10.28 -12.68 -35.18
CA SER A 16 -10.97 -12.39 -36.47
C SER A 16 -11.66 -13.58 -37.16
N GLU A 17 -12.72 -13.30 -37.95
CA GLU A 17 -13.17 -13.94 -39.23
C GLU A 17 -13.45 -15.49 -39.28
N SER A 18 -14.21 -16.09 -40.21
CA SER A 18 -14.92 -15.74 -41.46
C SER A 18 -16.18 -16.67 -41.59
N VAL A 19 -17.35 -16.45 -42.22
CA VAL A 19 -18.03 -15.39 -43.04
C VAL A 19 -18.58 -15.92 -44.40
N VAL A 20 -19.89 -16.25 -44.41
CA VAL A 20 -20.87 -16.25 -45.54
C VAL A 20 -20.79 -17.31 -46.67
N SER A 21 -21.81 -18.19 -46.72
CA SER A 21 -22.72 -18.50 -47.86
C SER A 21 -23.58 -19.74 -47.51
N SER A 22 -24.90 -19.86 -47.72
CA SER A 22 -25.88 -19.39 -48.71
C SER A 22 -26.36 -20.52 -49.62
N GLN A 23 -27.57 -20.99 -49.31
CA GLN A 23 -28.40 -21.99 -49.97
C GLN A 23 -28.65 -21.72 -51.47
N SER A 24 -28.66 -22.76 -52.31
CA SER A 24 -29.30 -22.75 -53.64
C SER A 24 -29.69 -24.18 -54.08
N ASP A 25 -30.76 -24.29 -54.86
CA ASP A 25 -31.35 -25.53 -55.36
C ASP A 25 -30.61 -26.08 -56.61
N ILE A 26 -30.68 -27.40 -56.84
CA ILE A 26 -30.26 -28.03 -58.10
C ILE A 26 -31.34 -29.00 -58.59
N GLN A 27 -31.97 -28.66 -59.72
CA GLN A 27 -32.67 -29.62 -60.58
C GLN A 27 -31.67 -30.34 -61.50
N PRO A 28 -31.90 -31.62 -61.86
CA PRO A 28 -31.21 -32.27 -62.97
C PRO A 28 -32.09 -32.29 -64.23
N GLU A 29 -31.76 -31.51 -65.26
CA GLU A 29 -32.32 -31.71 -66.61
C GLU A 29 -31.36 -31.23 -67.73
N SER A 30 -31.48 -31.88 -68.89
CA SER A 30 -30.91 -31.55 -70.21
C SER A 30 -29.43 -31.84 -70.54
N THR A 31 -29.23 -32.98 -71.20
CA THR A 31 -28.68 -33.15 -72.57
C THR A 31 -27.50 -32.29 -73.06
N MET A 32 -26.38 -32.93 -73.43
CA MET A 32 -25.87 -33.11 -74.81
C MET A 32 -24.48 -33.80 -74.79
N GLU A 33 -23.87 -34.31 -75.88
CA GLU A 33 -24.31 -35.13 -77.04
C GLU A 33 -23.10 -35.33 -77.97
N SER A 34 -22.83 -36.56 -78.41
CA SER A 34 -21.92 -36.92 -79.53
C SER A 34 -22.32 -38.34 -79.95
N HIS A 35 -22.86 -38.61 -81.15
CA HIS A 35 -22.26 -38.51 -82.49
C HIS A 35 -21.00 -39.40 -82.64
N GLU A 36 -20.89 -40.33 -83.62
CA GLU A 36 -21.89 -40.81 -84.59
C GLU A 36 -21.51 -42.21 -85.15
N ASP A 37 -21.76 -42.49 -86.44
CA ASP A 37 -21.51 -43.73 -87.23
C ASP A 37 -22.51 -44.89 -86.94
N GLU A 38 -23.71 -44.88 -87.52
CA GLU A 38 -24.10 -45.22 -88.91
C GLU A 38 -24.29 -46.71 -89.23
N ILE A 39 -25.38 -46.99 -89.95
CA ILE A 39 -25.90 -48.31 -90.33
C ILE A 39 -25.83 -48.43 -91.86
N PRO A 40 -25.45 -49.61 -92.40
CA PRO A 40 -26.04 -50.05 -93.68
C PRO A 40 -27.06 -51.19 -93.51
N GLN A 41 -28.26 -50.99 -94.06
CA GLN A 41 -29.24 -52.04 -94.34
C GLN A 41 -28.92 -52.68 -95.72
N LEU A 42 -29.46 -53.87 -96.00
CA LEU A 42 -29.97 -54.23 -97.34
C LEU A 42 -30.95 -55.42 -97.28
N GLU A 43 -31.71 -55.63 -98.36
CA GLU A 43 -32.82 -56.59 -98.46
C GLU A 43 -32.51 -57.84 -99.33
N GLU A 44 -33.50 -58.72 -99.47
CA GLU A 44 -33.57 -59.99 -100.24
C GLU A 44 -33.53 -59.79 -101.79
N PRO A 45 -33.75 -60.82 -102.64
CA PRO A 45 -33.15 -62.17 -102.86
C PRO A 45 -32.61 -62.25 -104.33
N PRO A 46 -32.56 -63.36 -105.13
CA PRO A 46 -32.71 -64.83 -104.91
C PRO A 46 -31.43 -65.62 -105.43
N PRO A 47 -31.44 -66.86 -105.98
CA PRO A 47 -30.29 -67.79 -105.89
C PRO A 47 -29.36 -67.89 -107.13
N GLU A 48 -28.17 -68.50 -106.94
CA GLU A 48 -27.69 -69.70 -107.69
C GLU A 48 -26.34 -70.27 -107.17
N ALA A 49 -26.28 -71.61 -106.99
CA ALA A 49 -25.11 -72.53 -106.93
C ALA A 49 -23.91 -72.35 -105.93
N GLU A 50 -23.92 -73.19 -104.88
CA GLU A 50 -22.79 -74.00 -104.36
C GLU A 50 -21.50 -73.37 -103.76
N THR A 51 -21.57 -72.74 -102.57
CA THR A 51 -20.37 -72.61 -101.65
C THR A 51 -20.63 -72.73 -100.12
N GLU A 52 -21.87 -72.93 -99.67
CA GLU A 52 -22.38 -72.66 -98.30
C GLU A 52 -21.61 -73.24 -97.08
N ASN A 53 -20.70 -74.21 -97.25
CA ASN A 53 -20.14 -75.00 -96.14
C ASN A 53 -18.87 -74.41 -95.51
N GLU A 54 -18.09 -73.58 -96.22
CA GLU A 54 -16.92 -72.90 -95.62
C GLU A 54 -17.30 -71.54 -94.99
N ASP A 55 -18.24 -70.79 -95.56
CA ASP A 55 -18.66 -69.50 -94.99
C ASP A 55 -19.32 -69.65 -93.61
N LEU A 56 -20.14 -70.70 -93.42
CA LEU A 56 -20.68 -71.08 -92.10
C LEU A 56 -19.56 -71.44 -91.11
N LYS A 57 -18.48 -72.07 -91.58
CA LYS A 57 -17.34 -72.54 -90.79
C LYS A 57 -16.37 -71.42 -90.44
N GLU A 58 -16.27 -70.39 -91.27
CA GLU A 58 -15.57 -69.12 -90.98
C GLU A 58 -16.39 -68.26 -90.02
N SER A 59 -17.72 -68.18 -90.22
CA SER A 59 -18.64 -67.52 -89.30
C SER A 59 -18.61 -68.13 -87.89
N ILE A 60 -18.69 -69.46 -87.77
CA ILE A 60 -18.55 -70.17 -86.48
C ILE A 60 -17.18 -69.90 -85.83
N ARG A 61 -16.09 -69.84 -86.62
CA ARG A 61 -14.74 -69.54 -86.09
C ARG A 61 -14.65 -68.12 -85.54
N THR A 62 -15.06 -67.13 -86.31
CA THR A 62 -15.03 -65.71 -85.88
C THR A 62 -15.99 -65.44 -84.73
N LEU A 63 -17.13 -66.15 -84.63
CA LEU A 63 -18.05 -66.06 -83.50
C LEU A 63 -17.47 -66.74 -82.26
N THR A 64 -16.78 -67.87 -82.40
CA THR A 64 -16.03 -68.54 -81.31
C THR A 64 -14.88 -67.67 -80.80
N GLU A 65 -14.16 -66.99 -81.69
CA GLU A 65 -13.08 -66.06 -81.34
C GLU A 65 -13.64 -64.82 -80.63
N LYS A 66 -14.71 -64.19 -81.16
CA LYS A 66 -15.42 -63.10 -80.48
C LYS A 66 -15.94 -63.51 -79.09
N LEU A 67 -16.47 -64.73 -78.95
CA LEU A 67 -16.90 -65.27 -77.65
C LEU A 67 -15.71 -65.48 -76.70
N SER A 68 -14.57 -65.94 -77.21
CA SER A 68 -13.34 -66.13 -76.43
C SER A 68 -12.75 -64.79 -75.96
N VAL A 69 -12.72 -63.77 -76.83
CA VAL A 69 -12.32 -62.40 -76.49
C VAL A 69 -13.29 -61.76 -75.51
N ALA A 70 -14.60 -61.98 -75.67
CA ALA A 70 -15.61 -61.53 -74.71
C ALA A 70 -15.44 -62.18 -73.33
N LEU A 71 -15.19 -63.50 -73.28
CA LEU A 71 -14.98 -64.24 -72.03
C LEU A 71 -13.65 -63.87 -71.34
N ALA A 72 -12.59 -63.62 -72.11
CA ALA A 72 -11.33 -63.06 -71.59
C ALA A 72 -11.53 -61.64 -71.02
N ASN A 73 -12.31 -60.79 -71.69
CA ASN A 73 -12.66 -59.44 -71.22
C ASN A 73 -13.56 -59.48 -69.97
N VAL A 74 -14.48 -60.44 -69.87
CA VAL A 74 -15.27 -60.68 -68.65
C VAL A 74 -14.37 -61.10 -67.49
N SER A 75 -13.53 -62.12 -67.66
CA SER A 75 -12.60 -62.57 -66.59
C SER A 75 -11.62 -61.48 -66.14
N ALA A 76 -11.08 -60.68 -67.07
CA ALA A 76 -10.23 -59.54 -66.71
C ALA A 76 -10.99 -58.42 -65.95
N LYS A 77 -12.30 -58.25 -66.20
CA LYS A 77 -13.15 -57.34 -65.44
C LYS A 77 -13.53 -57.91 -64.08
N ASP A 78 -13.78 -59.21 -63.98
CA ASP A 78 -14.04 -59.89 -62.71
C ASP A 78 -12.80 -59.82 -61.79
N ASP A 79 -11.59 -60.04 -62.33
CA ASP A 79 -10.33 -59.85 -61.61
C ASP A 79 -10.13 -58.40 -61.15
N LEU A 80 -10.49 -57.41 -61.98
CA LEU A 80 -10.43 -55.99 -61.60
C LEU A 80 -11.47 -55.64 -60.51
N VAL A 81 -12.68 -56.20 -60.60
CA VAL A 81 -13.71 -56.07 -59.55
C VAL A 81 -13.23 -56.70 -58.25
N ASN A 82 -12.63 -57.90 -58.28
CA ASN A 82 -12.05 -58.55 -57.11
C ASN A 82 -10.92 -57.70 -56.49
N GLN A 83 -10.09 -57.04 -57.30
CA GLN A 83 -9.08 -56.10 -56.80
C GLN A 83 -9.72 -54.85 -56.16
N HIS A 84 -10.76 -54.28 -56.77
CA HIS A 84 -11.49 -53.14 -56.20
C HIS A 84 -12.19 -53.50 -54.88
N VAL A 85 -12.78 -54.69 -54.78
CA VAL A 85 -13.36 -55.22 -53.51
C VAL A 85 -12.26 -55.32 -52.45
N LYS A 86 -11.12 -55.95 -52.75
CA LYS A 86 -10.02 -56.10 -51.79
C LYS A 86 -9.42 -54.76 -51.35
N VAL A 87 -9.30 -53.78 -52.25
CA VAL A 87 -8.84 -52.42 -51.90
C VAL A 87 -9.88 -51.68 -51.04
N ALA A 88 -11.18 -51.91 -51.28
CA ALA A 88 -12.23 -51.37 -50.42
C ALA A 88 -12.23 -52.03 -49.02
N GLU A 89 -12.03 -53.35 -48.94
CA GLU A 89 -11.89 -54.09 -47.67
C GLU A 89 -10.66 -53.61 -46.87
N GLU A 90 -9.49 -53.48 -47.51
CA GLU A 90 -8.28 -52.97 -46.86
C GLU A 90 -8.42 -51.51 -46.42
N ALA A 91 -9.12 -50.68 -47.19
CA ALA A 91 -9.46 -49.32 -46.80
C ALA A 91 -10.40 -49.31 -45.58
N VAL A 92 -11.52 -50.06 -45.62
CA VAL A 92 -12.50 -50.13 -44.51
C VAL A 92 -11.84 -50.65 -43.23
N ALA A 93 -11.05 -51.72 -43.29
CA ALA A 93 -10.30 -52.20 -42.13
C ALA A 93 -9.29 -51.16 -41.58
N GLY A 94 -8.73 -50.32 -42.45
CA GLY A 94 -7.91 -49.16 -42.05
C GLY A 94 -8.73 -48.06 -41.34
N TRP A 95 -9.92 -47.74 -41.85
CA TRP A 95 -10.85 -46.79 -41.22
C TRP A 95 -11.36 -47.31 -39.88
N GLU A 96 -11.83 -48.54 -39.80
CA GLU A 96 -12.28 -49.19 -38.56
C GLU A 96 -11.17 -49.20 -37.50
N LYS A 97 -9.93 -49.52 -37.89
CA LYS A 97 -8.78 -49.48 -36.97
C LYS A 97 -8.50 -48.06 -36.46
N ALA A 98 -8.55 -47.06 -37.33
CA ALA A 98 -8.36 -45.66 -36.94
C ALA A 98 -9.51 -45.15 -36.02
N GLU A 99 -10.75 -45.56 -36.28
CA GLU A 99 -11.90 -45.24 -35.44
C GLU A 99 -11.76 -45.86 -34.03
N ASN A 100 -11.37 -47.13 -33.94
CA ASN A 100 -11.09 -47.78 -32.66
C ASN A 100 -9.94 -47.09 -31.89
N GLU A 101 -8.87 -46.68 -32.55
CA GLU A 101 -7.78 -45.91 -31.93
C GLU A 101 -8.24 -44.53 -31.44
N VAL A 102 -9.12 -43.84 -32.18
CA VAL A 102 -9.75 -42.58 -31.75
C VAL A 102 -10.66 -42.78 -30.53
N VAL A 103 -11.42 -43.88 -30.47
CA VAL A 103 -12.24 -44.21 -29.29
C VAL A 103 -11.35 -44.47 -28.06
N GLU A 104 -10.29 -45.28 -28.19
CA GLU A 104 -9.38 -45.57 -27.07
C GLU A 104 -8.63 -44.30 -26.58
N LEU A 105 -8.25 -43.41 -27.49
CA LEU A 105 -7.68 -42.10 -27.15
C LEU A 105 -8.68 -41.19 -26.45
N LYS A 106 -9.96 -41.22 -26.85
CA LYS A 106 -11.02 -40.46 -26.20
C LYS A 106 -11.30 -40.97 -24.78
N GLU A 107 -11.42 -42.28 -24.58
CA GLU A 107 -11.58 -42.85 -23.23
C GLU A 107 -10.41 -42.48 -22.32
N LYS A 108 -9.17 -42.46 -22.84
CA LYS A 108 -7.98 -42.01 -22.12
C LYS A 108 -8.03 -40.52 -21.78
N LEU A 109 -8.56 -39.67 -22.67
CA LEU A 109 -8.75 -38.24 -22.45
C LEU A 109 -9.82 -37.97 -21.39
N ASP A 110 -11.00 -38.56 -21.53
CA ASP A 110 -12.11 -38.43 -20.56
C ASP A 110 -11.65 -38.90 -19.16
N ALA A 111 -10.95 -40.04 -19.09
CA ALA A 111 -10.37 -40.55 -17.86
C ALA A 111 -9.15 -39.76 -17.34
N ALA A 112 -8.57 -38.84 -18.12
CA ALA A 112 -7.54 -37.90 -17.67
C ALA A 112 -8.18 -36.60 -17.17
N GLU A 113 -9.23 -36.12 -17.85
CA GLU A 113 -10.02 -34.99 -17.37
C GLU A 113 -10.64 -35.27 -16.00
N ASP A 114 -11.23 -36.45 -15.79
CA ASP A 114 -11.87 -36.77 -14.50
C ASP A 114 -10.84 -36.92 -13.35
N LYS A 115 -9.62 -37.36 -13.67
CA LYS A 115 -8.49 -37.28 -12.71
C LYS A 115 -8.11 -35.83 -12.41
N ASN A 116 -8.07 -34.95 -13.42
CA ASN A 116 -7.78 -33.53 -13.22
C ASN A 116 -8.89 -32.84 -12.40
N LYS A 117 -10.17 -33.13 -12.64
CA LYS A 117 -11.32 -32.65 -11.86
C LYS A 117 -11.21 -33.12 -10.39
N ALA A 118 -10.84 -34.38 -10.15
CA ALA A 118 -10.62 -34.91 -8.81
C ALA A 118 -9.41 -34.27 -8.09
N LEU A 119 -8.30 -34.04 -8.79
CA LEU A 119 -7.10 -33.38 -8.25
C LEU A 119 -7.34 -31.89 -7.94
N ASP A 120 -8.07 -31.18 -8.80
CA ASP A 120 -8.51 -29.80 -8.55
C ASP A 120 -9.44 -29.71 -7.32
N GLY A 121 -10.39 -30.66 -7.18
CA GLY A 121 -11.21 -30.78 -5.97
C GLY A 121 -10.39 -31.02 -4.70
N ALA A 122 -9.43 -31.94 -4.74
CA ALA A 122 -8.54 -32.23 -3.61
C ALA A 122 -7.61 -31.04 -3.28
N LEU A 123 -7.11 -30.33 -4.29
CA LEU A 123 -6.30 -29.12 -4.13
C LEU A 123 -7.10 -27.99 -3.49
N LYS A 124 -8.35 -27.76 -3.95
CA LYS A 124 -9.27 -26.78 -3.37
C LYS A 124 -9.57 -27.06 -1.90
N GLU A 125 -9.80 -28.32 -1.54
CA GLU A 125 -10.02 -28.73 -0.16
C GLU A 125 -8.74 -28.58 0.70
N CYS A 126 -7.56 -28.93 0.17
CA CYS A 126 -6.28 -28.71 0.85
C CYS A 126 -6.01 -27.22 1.10
N VAL A 127 -6.25 -26.35 0.10
CA VAL A 127 -6.15 -24.89 0.24
C VAL A 127 -7.18 -24.34 1.24
N ARG A 128 -8.39 -24.90 1.28
CA ARG A 128 -9.42 -24.53 2.27
C ARG A 128 -8.98 -24.91 3.70
N GLN A 129 -8.43 -26.12 3.89
CA GLN A 129 -7.92 -26.58 5.18
C GLN A 129 -6.71 -25.75 5.64
N LEU A 130 -5.77 -25.42 4.74
CA LEU A 130 -4.62 -24.56 5.06
C LEU A 130 -5.06 -23.15 5.49
N ARG A 131 -6.05 -22.56 4.80
CA ARG A 131 -6.64 -21.27 5.23
C ARG A 131 -7.29 -21.39 6.60
N GLN A 132 -8.16 -22.37 6.80
CA GLN A 132 -8.83 -22.59 8.08
C GLN A 132 -7.83 -22.79 9.24
N ALA A 133 -6.81 -23.64 9.06
CA ALA A 133 -5.82 -23.90 10.10
C ALA A 133 -4.98 -22.65 10.44
N ARG A 134 -4.67 -21.83 9.43
CA ARG A 134 -4.02 -20.53 9.58
C ARG A 134 -4.92 -19.52 10.29
N ASP A 135 -6.19 -19.43 9.92
CA ASP A 135 -7.14 -18.50 10.54
C ASP A 135 -7.44 -18.89 12.01
N GLU A 136 -7.52 -20.19 12.30
CA GLU A 136 -7.56 -20.71 13.68
C GLU A 136 -6.26 -20.44 14.46
N GLN A 137 -5.09 -20.47 13.81
CA GLN A 137 -3.82 -20.12 14.44
C GLN A 137 -3.73 -18.61 14.72
N ASP A 138 -4.12 -17.77 13.77
CA ASP A 138 -4.21 -16.31 13.93
C ASP A 138 -5.13 -15.94 15.10
N GLN A 139 -6.30 -16.60 15.21
CA GLN A 139 -7.22 -16.39 16.34
C GLN A 139 -6.58 -16.80 17.67
N ARG A 140 -5.98 -18.00 17.77
CA ARG A 140 -5.28 -18.45 19.00
C ARG A 140 -4.16 -17.50 19.42
N ILE A 141 -3.44 -16.91 18.45
CA ILE A 141 -2.40 -15.91 18.71
C ILE A 141 -3.03 -14.60 19.22
N GLN A 142 -4.10 -14.11 18.60
CA GLN A 142 -4.82 -12.92 19.06
C GLN A 142 -5.37 -13.11 20.47
N ASP A 143 -6.04 -14.23 20.75
CA ASP A 143 -6.59 -14.56 22.06
C ASP A 143 -5.49 -14.53 23.13
N ALA A 144 -4.38 -15.27 22.92
CA ALA A 144 -3.25 -15.32 23.85
C ALA A 144 -2.56 -13.95 24.03
N VAL A 145 -2.43 -13.14 22.96
CA VAL A 145 -1.90 -11.78 23.06
C VAL A 145 -2.83 -10.87 23.88
N THR A 146 -4.15 -10.98 23.72
CA THR A 146 -5.10 -10.19 24.52
C THR A 146 -5.11 -10.62 25.99
N GLU A 147 -5.03 -11.93 26.28
CA GLU A 147 -4.92 -12.46 27.65
C GLU A 147 -3.63 -11.94 28.33
N LYS A 148 -2.47 -12.08 27.67
CA LYS A 148 -1.20 -11.59 28.24
C LYS A 148 -1.12 -10.06 28.32
N THR A 149 -1.80 -9.33 27.44
CA THR A 149 -1.94 -7.87 27.58
C THR A 149 -2.76 -7.52 28.82
N GLN A 150 -3.85 -8.25 29.10
CA GLN A 150 -4.67 -8.04 30.30
C GLN A 150 -3.94 -8.43 31.59
N GLU A 151 -3.20 -9.55 31.60
CA GLU A 151 -2.32 -9.94 32.73
C GLU A 151 -1.27 -8.86 33.03
N LEU A 152 -0.56 -8.38 32.00
CA LEU A 152 0.46 -7.34 32.15
C LEU A 152 -0.16 -6.00 32.60
N GLN A 153 -1.35 -5.64 32.09
CA GLN A 153 -2.05 -4.45 32.53
C GLN A 153 -2.50 -4.55 34.00
N ALA A 154 -3.01 -5.70 34.44
CA ALA A 154 -3.40 -5.94 35.83
C ALA A 154 -2.17 -5.94 36.78
N SER A 155 -1.08 -6.61 36.38
CA SER A 155 0.19 -6.58 37.11
C SER A 155 0.75 -5.16 37.22
N LYS A 156 0.70 -4.38 36.13
CA LYS A 156 1.07 -2.97 36.13
C LYS A 156 0.23 -2.17 37.13
N THR A 157 -1.11 -2.27 37.10
CA THR A 157 -1.96 -1.51 38.03
C THR A 157 -1.76 -1.89 39.49
N ASN A 158 -1.38 -3.15 39.78
CA ASN A 158 -1.03 -3.57 41.12
C ASN A 158 0.29 -2.93 41.58
N LEU A 159 1.33 -2.95 40.74
CA LEU A 159 2.63 -2.33 41.02
C LEU A 159 2.53 -0.79 41.13
N GLU A 160 1.68 -0.14 40.32
CA GLU A 160 1.37 1.29 40.46
C GLU A 160 0.66 1.59 41.80
N GLY A 161 -0.19 0.67 42.29
CA GLY A 161 -0.81 0.74 43.62
C GLY A 161 0.18 0.55 44.77
N GLU A 162 1.03 -0.48 44.70
CA GLU A 162 2.09 -0.74 45.69
C GLU A 162 3.10 0.42 45.77
N LEU A 163 3.45 1.02 44.63
CA LEU A 163 4.30 2.20 44.56
C LEU A 163 3.64 3.44 45.21
N LEU A 164 2.34 3.62 44.99
CA LEU A 164 1.57 4.70 45.63
C LEU A 164 1.52 4.51 47.16
N GLU A 165 1.25 3.30 47.63
CA GLU A 165 1.19 2.98 49.07
C GLU A 165 2.58 3.08 49.73
N ALA A 166 3.65 2.72 49.03
CA ALA A 166 5.02 2.95 49.48
C ALA A 166 5.37 4.44 49.56
N ALA A 167 4.90 5.25 48.59
CA ALA A 167 5.10 6.69 48.59
C ALA A 167 4.36 7.37 49.77
N THR A 168 3.09 7.04 50.03
CA THR A 168 2.35 7.61 51.17
C THR A 168 2.97 7.22 52.51
N LYS A 169 3.39 5.95 52.68
CA LYS A 169 4.13 5.51 53.88
C LYS A 169 5.46 6.25 54.05
N SER A 170 6.16 6.55 52.96
CA SER A 170 7.40 7.34 53.01
C SER A 170 7.14 8.79 53.42
N GLU A 171 6.01 9.39 53.01
CA GLU A 171 5.61 10.74 53.42
C GLU A 171 5.15 10.79 54.89
N GLU A 172 4.36 9.80 55.33
CA GLU A 172 3.98 9.62 56.74
C GLU A 172 5.21 9.49 57.66
N LEU A 173 6.19 8.66 57.27
CA LEU A 173 7.45 8.50 58.01
C LEU A 173 8.31 9.78 58.00
N ALA A 174 8.31 10.54 56.90
CA ALA A 174 9.02 11.82 56.84
C ALA A 174 8.38 12.87 57.79
N LEU A 175 7.05 12.97 57.81
CA LEU A 175 6.31 13.84 58.73
C LEU A 175 6.51 13.42 60.20
N MET A 176 6.52 12.11 60.49
CA MET A 176 6.82 11.59 61.82
C MET A 176 8.26 11.94 62.25
N ALA A 177 9.24 11.77 61.36
CA ALA A 177 10.63 12.12 61.62
C ALA A 177 10.81 13.64 61.86
N GLU A 178 10.11 14.49 61.10
CA GLU A 178 10.13 15.94 61.29
C GLU A 178 9.50 16.34 62.64
N SER A 179 8.42 15.68 63.06
CA SER A 179 7.78 15.87 64.37
C SER A 179 8.72 15.50 65.51
N VAL A 180 9.34 14.32 65.46
CA VAL A 180 10.33 13.85 66.46
C VAL A 180 11.56 14.74 66.49
N ALA A 181 12.01 15.28 65.34
CA ALA A 181 13.11 16.25 65.30
C ALA A 181 12.75 17.57 66.00
N LYS A 182 11.52 18.09 65.80
CA LYS A 182 11.01 19.29 66.51
C LYS A 182 10.93 19.07 68.02
N GLU A 183 10.45 17.89 68.44
CA GLU A 183 10.42 17.50 69.86
C GLU A 183 11.84 17.39 70.44
N ASN A 184 12.79 16.78 69.73
CA ASN A 184 14.18 16.65 70.19
C ASN A 184 14.86 18.02 70.37
N ILE A 185 14.56 19.00 69.51
CA ILE A 185 15.01 20.39 69.66
C ILE A 185 14.37 21.05 70.90
N MET A 186 13.07 20.87 71.11
CA MET A 186 12.36 21.38 72.30
C MET A 186 12.96 20.82 73.60
N LEU A 187 13.16 19.51 73.67
CA LEU A 187 13.72 18.83 74.85
C LEU A 187 15.18 19.24 75.11
N ARG A 188 15.97 19.51 74.08
CA ARG A 188 17.33 20.09 74.24
C ARG A 188 17.28 21.50 74.84
N HIS A 189 16.33 22.35 74.41
CA HIS A 189 16.20 23.70 74.96
C HIS A 189 15.73 23.69 76.42
N GLU A 190 14.75 22.86 76.80
CA GLU A 190 14.36 22.69 78.21
C GLU A 190 15.54 22.14 79.05
N LEU A 191 16.28 21.15 78.53
CA LEU A 191 17.46 20.60 79.24
C LEU A 191 18.53 21.67 79.49
N ILE A 192 18.84 22.51 78.49
CA ILE A 192 19.79 23.62 78.64
C ILE A 192 19.28 24.63 79.69
N ALA A 193 18.02 25.06 79.60
CA ALA A 193 17.42 25.97 80.56
C ALA A 193 17.44 25.41 82.00
N ARG A 194 17.29 24.09 82.17
CA ARG A 194 17.42 23.42 83.48
C ARG A 194 18.85 23.33 83.98
N CYS A 195 19.84 23.14 83.09
CA CYS A 195 21.24 23.23 83.47
C CYS A 195 21.59 24.64 83.97
N GLU A 196 21.16 25.68 83.25
CA GLU A 196 21.33 27.09 83.65
C GLU A 196 20.62 27.38 84.99
N GLU A 197 19.39 26.91 85.19
CA GLU A 197 18.63 27.05 86.44
C GLU A 197 19.34 26.38 87.64
N LEU A 198 20.01 25.25 87.43
CA LEU A 198 20.78 24.53 88.45
C LEU A 198 22.16 25.17 88.72
N GLU A 199 22.78 25.77 87.71
CA GLU A 199 24.03 26.53 87.87
C GLU A 199 23.78 27.81 88.67
N ILE A 200 22.71 28.56 88.35
CA ILE A 200 22.30 29.76 89.11
C ILE A 200 22.03 29.40 90.58
N ARG A 201 21.22 28.37 90.86
CA ARG A 201 20.96 27.90 92.24
C ARG A 201 22.22 27.44 92.96
N THR A 202 23.23 26.99 92.23
CA THR A 202 24.53 26.59 92.80
C THR A 202 25.33 27.82 93.21
N ILE A 203 25.44 28.82 92.34
CA ILE A 203 26.08 30.10 92.64
C ILE A 203 25.38 30.80 93.82
N GLU A 204 24.04 30.82 93.86
CA GLU A 204 23.25 31.39 94.96
C GLU A 204 23.55 30.72 96.31
N ARG A 205 23.58 29.38 96.35
CA ARG A 205 23.88 28.59 97.55
C ARG A 205 25.31 28.81 98.03
N ASP A 206 26.25 28.92 97.10
CA ASP A 206 27.68 29.03 97.41
C ASP A 206 28.03 30.45 97.88
N LEU A 207 27.37 31.48 97.33
CA LEU A 207 27.38 32.84 97.89
C LEU A 207 26.69 32.92 99.26
N SER A 208 25.56 32.21 99.45
CA SER A 208 24.83 32.17 100.73
C SER A 208 25.65 31.52 101.85
N THR A 209 26.32 30.40 101.56
CA THR A 209 27.23 29.72 102.50
C THR A 209 28.46 30.58 102.78
N GLN A 210 29.09 31.19 101.78
CA GLN A 210 30.20 32.14 101.98
C GLN A 210 29.80 33.33 102.87
N ALA A 211 28.58 33.85 102.71
CA ALA A 211 28.04 34.91 103.57
C ALA A 211 27.81 34.42 105.01
N ALA A 212 27.26 33.23 105.20
CA ALA A 212 27.06 32.61 106.51
C ALA A 212 28.39 32.31 107.24
N GLU A 213 29.40 31.78 106.54
CA GLU A 213 30.76 31.60 107.06
C GLU A 213 31.41 32.93 107.44
N SER A 214 31.25 33.96 106.61
CA SER A 214 31.78 35.30 106.87
C SER A 214 31.13 35.93 108.11
N ALA A 215 29.82 35.79 108.25
CA ALA A 215 29.08 36.24 109.44
C ALA A 215 29.50 35.44 110.69
N SER A 216 29.62 34.13 110.61
CA SER A 216 30.09 33.27 111.70
C SER A 216 31.51 33.63 112.15
N LYS A 217 32.42 33.89 111.20
CA LYS A 217 33.80 34.35 111.46
C LYS A 217 33.82 35.71 112.15
N GLN A 218 32.99 36.66 111.73
CA GLN A 218 32.84 37.96 112.39
C GLN A 218 32.26 37.81 113.80
N GLN A 219 31.21 37.01 113.99
CA GLN A 219 30.64 36.70 115.31
C GLN A 219 31.68 36.07 116.24
N LEU A 220 32.45 35.09 115.74
CA LEU A 220 33.52 34.45 116.50
C LEU A 220 34.62 35.44 116.93
N ASP A 221 34.98 36.41 116.08
CA ASP A 221 35.92 37.47 116.42
C ASP A 221 35.34 38.54 117.35
N VAL A 222 34.04 38.80 117.31
CA VAL A 222 33.32 39.59 118.33
C VAL A 222 33.32 38.84 119.68
N ILE A 223 33.00 37.55 119.70
CA ILE A 223 33.04 36.70 120.90
C ILE A 223 34.44 36.67 121.51
N LYS A 224 35.51 36.56 120.69
CA LYS A 224 36.91 36.68 121.17
C LYS A 224 37.20 38.05 121.79
N LYS A 225 36.64 39.14 121.28
CA LYS A 225 36.78 40.50 121.85
C LYS A 225 36.01 40.62 123.17
N VAL A 226 34.76 40.15 123.22
CA VAL A 226 33.93 40.14 124.43
C VAL A 226 34.58 39.30 125.53
N ALA A 227 35.07 38.09 125.23
CA ALA A 227 35.76 37.23 126.20
C ALA A 227 37.04 37.88 126.78
N LYS A 228 37.77 38.67 125.98
CA LYS A 228 38.92 39.46 126.46
C LYS A 228 38.48 40.59 127.40
N LEU A 229 37.47 41.36 126.99
CA LEU A 229 36.89 42.45 127.81
C LEU A 229 36.28 41.91 129.11
N GLU A 230 35.62 40.75 129.08
CA GLU A 230 35.16 40.04 130.28
C GLU A 230 36.32 39.64 131.19
N ALA A 231 37.42 39.11 130.66
CA ALA A 231 38.59 38.76 131.46
C ALA A 231 39.22 40.01 132.12
N GLU A 232 39.20 41.16 131.45
CA GLU A 232 39.64 42.44 132.01
C GLU A 232 38.66 42.98 133.06
N CYS A 233 37.35 42.94 132.82
CA CYS A 233 36.32 43.25 133.80
C CYS A 233 36.37 42.34 135.04
N ARG A 234 36.70 41.04 134.87
CA ARG A 234 36.92 40.11 135.99
C ARG A 234 38.19 40.47 136.77
N LYS A 235 39.29 40.83 136.11
CA LYS A 235 40.51 41.34 136.78
C LYS A 235 40.25 42.61 137.59
N LEU A 236 39.53 43.58 137.03
CA LEU A 236 39.14 44.81 137.72
C LEU A 236 38.26 44.52 138.96
N ARG A 237 37.38 43.52 138.88
CA ARG A 237 36.50 43.08 139.99
C ARG A 237 37.24 42.35 141.13
N VAL A 238 38.53 42.02 140.96
CA VAL A 238 39.36 41.33 141.97
C VAL A 238 40.24 42.31 142.77
N LEU A 239 40.21 43.62 142.47
CA LEU A 239 40.86 44.65 143.28
C LEU A 239 40.04 44.97 144.55
N PRO A 240 40.59 44.83 145.77
CA PRO A 240 39.81 45.00 147.00
C PRO A 240 39.74 46.46 147.47
N LYS A 241 38.54 47.04 147.39
CA LYS A 241 38.03 48.24 148.09
C LYS A 241 36.55 48.44 147.69
N SER A 242 35.64 48.94 148.51
CA SER A 242 35.49 49.07 149.97
C SER A 242 34.10 49.68 150.21
N SER A 243 33.49 49.42 151.38
CA SER A 243 32.25 50.03 151.89
C SER A 243 31.91 51.46 151.38
N PHE A 244 30.64 51.72 151.02
CA PHE A 244 29.79 52.69 151.73
C PHE A 244 28.30 52.60 151.31
N ASN A 245 27.45 53.48 151.85
CA ASN A 245 26.05 53.20 152.24
C ASN A 245 24.96 54.04 151.50
N ASP A 246 23.72 53.56 151.63
CA ASP A 246 22.44 54.28 151.80
C ASP A 246 21.77 55.17 150.71
N HIS A 247 20.55 54.71 150.37
CA HIS A 247 19.25 55.43 150.39
C HIS A 247 18.84 56.51 149.35
N ARG A 248 17.56 56.38 148.92
CA ARG A 248 16.63 57.39 148.36
C ARG A 248 16.94 57.91 146.93
N SER A 249 15.96 58.29 146.09
CA SER A 249 14.48 58.15 146.17
C SER A 249 13.79 58.50 144.83
N SER A 250 12.54 58.03 144.68
CA SER A 250 11.42 58.64 143.93
C SER A 250 11.20 58.36 142.43
N ASP A 251 9.90 58.24 142.13
CA ASP A 251 9.12 58.67 140.95
C ASP A 251 9.11 57.85 139.64
N SER A 252 8.13 56.93 139.61
CA SER A 252 6.99 56.90 138.66
C SER A 252 7.22 56.97 137.13
N HIS A 253 6.78 55.93 136.39
CA HIS A 253 5.40 55.86 135.86
C HIS A 253 5.07 54.56 135.05
N SER A 254 3.82 54.09 135.21
CA SER A 254 2.97 53.31 134.27
C SER A 254 3.50 52.10 133.46
N ASP A 255 3.06 50.91 133.90
CA ASP A 255 2.18 49.98 133.16
C ASP A 255 2.62 49.12 131.94
N ALA A 256 1.84 48.03 131.79
CA ALA A 256 1.53 47.25 130.57
C ALA A 256 2.57 46.25 129.99
N SER A 257 2.54 45.04 130.58
CA SER A 257 2.36 43.74 129.90
C SER A 257 3.29 43.27 128.76
N CYS A 258 3.81 42.05 128.95
CA CYS A 258 4.25 41.03 127.99
C CYS A 258 3.55 41.08 126.60
N SER A 259 4.19 40.66 125.49
CA SER A 259 4.99 39.42 125.38
C SER A 259 5.99 39.40 124.19
N GLU A 260 6.91 38.41 124.24
CA GLU A 260 7.48 37.56 123.16
C GLU A 260 7.33 37.92 121.66
N SER A 261 8.30 37.62 120.77
CA SER A 261 9.61 36.94 120.91
C SER A 261 10.59 37.38 119.80
N GLY A 262 11.89 37.22 120.03
CA GLY A 262 12.95 37.64 119.11
C GLY A 262 13.85 36.51 118.59
N ALA A 263 13.98 36.44 117.27
CA ALA A 263 15.11 35.94 116.48
C ALA A 263 15.99 34.76 117.00
N SER A 264 15.80 33.61 116.34
CA SER A 264 16.83 32.90 115.56
C SER A 264 17.97 32.08 116.23
N THR A 265 18.18 30.92 115.61
CA THR A 265 19.47 30.20 115.41
C THR A 265 20.26 29.70 116.62
N THR A 266 20.38 28.38 116.73
CA THR A 266 21.63 27.67 116.35
C THR A 266 21.41 26.17 116.15
N LEU A 267 22.32 25.52 115.40
CA LEU A 267 22.36 24.08 115.18
C LEU A 267 23.17 23.39 116.28
N ILE A 268 22.72 22.20 116.72
CA ILE A 268 23.51 20.96 116.93
C ILE A 268 22.59 19.90 117.55
N GLU A 269 22.49 18.74 116.89
CA GLU A 269 21.51 17.71 117.24
C GLU A 269 22.05 16.73 118.30
N LYS A 270 21.77 17.00 119.57
CA LYS A 270 21.73 15.97 120.63
C LYS A 270 20.28 15.73 121.05
N ARG A 271 19.59 14.76 120.42
CA ARG A 271 18.34 14.24 121.00
C ARG A 271 18.67 13.44 122.26
N SER A 272 18.06 13.84 123.37
CA SER A 272 18.04 13.03 124.59
C SER A 272 17.20 11.77 124.40
N LEU A 273 17.55 10.76 125.18
CA LEU A 273 16.67 9.67 125.56
C LEU A 273 15.28 10.18 125.98
N GLN A 274 14.24 9.45 125.57
CA GLN A 274 13.05 9.24 126.39
C GLN A 274 12.82 7.73 126.56
N GLY A 275 13.86 7.05 127.05
CA GLY A 275 13.81 5.66 127.53
C GLY A 275 13.47 5.61 129.02
N THR A 276 12.73 4.60 129.44
CA THR A 276 12.14 4.53 130.79
C THR A 276 13.11 4.04 131.87
N SER A 277 13.23 4.83 132.94
CA SER A 277 13.30 4.42 134.36
C SER A 277 14.44 3.51 134.88
N SER A 278 14.94 3.91 136.05
CA SER A 278 15.45 3.10 137.18
C SER A 278 16.94 2.75 137.30
N CYS A 279 17.35 2.71 138.59
CA CYS A 279 18.59 2.27 139.23
C CYS A 279 19.94 2.97 138.91
N SER A 280 20.48 3.57 139.97
CA SER A 280 21.89 3.90 140.20
C SER A 280 22.63 2.71 140.81
N VAL A 281 23.96 2.61 140.56
CA VAL A 281 25.05 2.03 141.40
C VAL A 281 24.65 0.79 142.23
N GLU A 282 25.20 -0.40 141.97
CA GLU A 282 26.53 -0.79 142.46
C GLU A 282 27.01 -2.09 141.80
N ILE A 283 28.33 -2.24 141.56
CA ILE A 283 28.96 -3.53 141.25
C ILE A 283 30.24 -3.59 142.10
N ASP A 284 30.15 -4.26 143.24
CA ASP A 284 31.31 -4.72 144.01
C ASP A 284 31.42 -6.25 143.90
N LEU A 285 32.65 -6.75 143.85
CA LEU A 285 32.96 -8.13 143.46
C LEU A 285 34.32 -8.61 144.00
N MET A 286 34.52 -8.58 145.33
CA MET A 286 35.35 -9.57 146.05
C MET A 286 35.22 -9.38 147.57
N GLY A 287 35.09 -10.46 148.36
CA GLY A 287 35.21 -10.32 149.83
C GLY A 287 34.60 -11.41 150.71
N ASP A 288 35.04 -12.67 150.59
CA ASP A 288 34.77 -13.65 151.64
C ASP A 288 35.53 -13.27 152.93
N PHE A 289 34.83 -12.98 154.03
CA PHE A 289 35.37 -13.18 155.39
C PHE A 289 34.25 -13.49 156.40
N LEU A 290 34.63 -14.27 157.43
CA LEU A 290 33.73 -14.80 158.44
C LEU A 290 33.50 -13.81 159.59
N GLU A 291 32.27 -13.70 160.08
CA GLU A 291 32.04 -13.42 161.50
C GLU A 291 30.74 -14.08 162.00
N MET A 292 30.89 -15.26 162.64
CA MET A 292 29.88 -15.79 163.56
C MET A 292 30.29 -15.38 164.96
N GLU A 293 29.54 -14.49 165.60
CA GLU A 293 29.61 -14.33 167.06
C GLU A 293 28.35 -14.94 167.70
N ARG A 294 28.54 -15.78 168.71
CA ARG A 294 27.47 -16.34 169.54
C ARG A 294 27.82 -16.17 171.01
N LEU A 295 26.87 -15.56 171.72
CA LEU A 295 26.59 -15.62 173.16
C LEU A 295 27.48 -16.57 173.99
N VAL A 296 28.04 -16.06 175.10
CA VAL A 296 27.83 -16.58 176.47
C VAL A 296 28.62 -15.75 177.50
N ALA A 297 27.90 -15.22 178.49
CA ALA A 297 28.38 -14.97 179.87
C ALA A 297 27.20 -14.50 180.75
N LEU A 298 26.47 -15.43 181.37
CA LEU A 298 25.49 -15.10 182.42
C LEU A 298 26.22 -14.79 183.74
N PRO A 299 25.74 -13.83 184.55
CA PRO A 299 26.02 -13.81 185.97
C PRO A 299 25.01 -14.68 186.74
N GLU A 300 25.47 -15.56 187.63
CA GLU A 300 24.76 -15.89 188.88
C GLU A 300 25.65 -16.72 189.84
N THR A 301 25.31 -16.69 191.13
CA THR A 301 26.03 -17.33 192.24
C THR A 301 25.28 -18.54 192.78
N PRO A 302 25.95 -19.44 193.53
CA PRO A 302 25.30 -19.97 194.73
C PRO A 302 26.20 -20.23 195.96
N ASP A 303 25.56 -20.16 197.14
CA ASP A 303 25.80 -20.84 198.44
C ASP A 303 27.14 -20.72 199.23
N GLY A 304 27.02 -20.54 200.57
CA GLY A 304 28.21 -20.39 201.45
C GLY A 304 28.09 -20.24 202.99
N ASN A 305 27.05 -20.77 203.66
CA ASN A 305 26.98 -21.19 205.11
C ASN A 305 27.89 -20.57 206.23
N GLY A 306 27.32 -20.03 207.32
CA GLY A 306 28.02 -19.74 208.60
C GLY A 306 27.14 -19.24 209.78
N LYS A 307 27.52 -19.47 211.05
CA LYS A 307 26.69 -19.27 212.29
C LYS A 307 27.37 -18.52 213.46
N SER A 308 26.60 -17.71 214.22
CA SER A 308 26.54 -17.61 215.72
C SER A 308 25.59 -16.45 216.14
N GLU A 309 24.52 -16.53 216.96
CA GLU A 309 24.29 -17.06 218.34
C GLU A 309 24.96 -16.25 219.48
N PRO A 310 24.37 -16.08 220.72
CA PRO A 310 22.99 -16.34 221.20
C PRO A 310 22.43 -15.35 222.30
N GLU A 311 21.34 -15.75 223.01
CA GLU A 311 20.95 -15.43 224.43
C GLU A 311 20.42 -14.02 224.85
N SER A 312 19.55 -13.83 225.87
CA SER A 312 18.67 -14.74 226.66
C SER A 312 17.51 -14.06 227.44
N VAL A 313 16.27 -14.54 227.24
CA VAL A 313 15.21 -14.96 228.21
C VAL A 313 15.17 -14.37 229.66
N HIS A 314 14.00 -13.86 230.11
CA HIS A 314 13.22 -14.37 231.29
C HIS A 314 11.88 -13.64 231.61
N THR A 315 10.77 -14.42 231.64
CA THR A 315 9.58 -14.45 232.57
C THR A 315 9.12 -13.18 233.31
N ASP A 316 7.81 -12.81 233.40
CA ASP A 316 6.58 -13.64 233.56
C ASP A 316 5.27 -13.08 232.89
N ASN A 317 4.19 -13.87 232.94
CA ASN A 317 2.74 -13.51 232.75
C ASN A 317 2.09 -13.47 231.33
N SER A 318 2.08 -14.63 230.65
CA SER A 318 0.93 -15.22 229.91
C SER A 318 -0.11 -14.32 229.18
N LEU A 319 0.11 -14.08 227.87
CA LEU A 319 -0.98 -14.00 226.85
C LEU A 319 -0.50 -14.06 225.37
N ALA A 320 0.80 -14.01 225.08
CA ALA A 320 1.31 -13.67 223.74
C ALA A 320 1.41 -14.81 222.69
N ALA A 321 1.24 -16.08 223.08
CA ALA A 321 1.73 -17.23 222.29
C ALA A 321 0.98 -17.53 220.98
N GLU A 322 -0.20 -16.94 220.73
CA GLU A 322 -1.06 -17.31 219.59
C GLU A 322 -0.76 -16.54 218.29
N ILE A 323 -0.15 -15.35 218.39
CA ILE A 323 0.12 -14.46 217.24
C ILE A 323 1.31 -14.94 216.39
N GLU A 324 2.27 -15.62 217.01
CA GLU A 324 3.53 -16.01 216.38
C GLU A 324 3.34 -17.11 215.32
N VAL A 325 2.39 -18.04 215.53
CA VAL A 325 2.09 -19.15 214.60
C VAL A 325 1.54 -18.65 213.26
N LEU A 326 0.62 -17.68 213.28
CA LEU A 326 0.06 -17.08 212.05
C LEU A 326 1.13 -16.31 211.27
N THR A 327 2.05 -15.65 211.98
CA THR A 327 3.16 -14.90 211.38
C THR A 327 4.10 -15.81 210.58
N CYS A 328 4.36 -17.03 211.06
CA CYS A 328 5.15 -18.03 210.32
C CYS A 328 4.44 -18.52 209.04
N ARG A 329 3.11 -18.68 209.07
CA ARG A 329 2.35 -19.21 207.93
C ARG A 329 2.26 -18.25 206.75
N ASN A 330 2.26 -16.94 206.99
CA ASN A 330 2.24 -15.93 205.92
C ASN A 330 3.54 -15.95 205.11
N LYS A 331 4.71 -16.01 205.76
CA LYS A 331 6.02 -16.17 205.08
C LYS A 331 6.05 -17.38 204.15
N GLU A 332 5.48 -18.50 204.58
CA GLU A 332 5.43 -19.74 203.80
C GLU A 332 4.50 -19.66 202.58
N LEU A 333 3.66 -18.63 202.48
CA LEU A 333 2.83 -18.31 201.31
C LEU A 333 3.51 -17.24 200.43
N GLU A 334 4.13 -16.22 201.03
CA GLU A 334 4.97 -15.22 200.35
C GLU A 334 6.08 -15.90 199.53
N GLU A 335 6.82 -16.84 200.14
CA GLU A 335 7.90 -17.61 199.50
C GLU A 335 7.40 -18.50 198.34
N LYS A 336 6.12 -18.92 198.37
CA LYS A 336 5.50 -19.68 197.25
C LYS A 336 5.00 -18.77 196.15
N LEU A 337 4.54 -17.57 196.48
CA LEU A 337 4.13 -16.56 195.52
C LEU A 337 5.34 -16.01 194.75
N GLU A 338 6.45 -15.76 195.44
CA GLU A 338 7.74 -15.39 194.85
C GLU A 338 8.26 -16.45 193.86
N LYS A 339 8.17 -17.74 194.21
CA LYS A 339 8.54 -18.85 193.30
C LYS A 339 7.60 -18.99 192.10
N LEU A 340 6.32 -18.68 192.26
CA LEU A 340 5.37 -18.64 191.13
C LEU A 340 5.61 -17.43 190.22
N GLU A 341 5.96 -16.26 190.77
CA GLU A 341 6.34 -15.08 190.01
C GLU A 341 7.62 -15.34 189.19
N ALA A 342 8.62 -16.00 189.78
CA ALA A 342 9.84 -16.41 189.07
C ALA A 342 9.54 -17.35 187.88
N VAL A 343 8.75 -18.41 188.09
CA VAL A 343 8.36 -19.36 187.03
C VAL A 343 7.48 -18.70 185.96
N LYS A 344 6.60 -17.77 186.35
CA LYS A 344 5.81 -16.95 185.42
C LYS A 344 6.73 -16.12 184.53
N ASN A 345 7.67 -15.37 185.10
CA ASN A 345 8.62 -14.53 184.37
C ASN A 345 9.51 -15.37 183.44
N GLU A 346 9.94 -16.56 183.85
CA GLU A 346 10.69 -17.49 183.01
C GLU A 346 9.86 -17.95 181.79
N LEU A 347 8.59 -18.34 182.00
CA LEU A 347 7.69 -18.72 180.91
C LEU A 347 7.36 -17.54 179.99
N GLU A 348 7.16 -16.34 180.54
CA GLU A 348 6.89 -15.11 179.79
C GLU A 348 8.09 -14.76 178.88
N SER A 349 9.33 -14.88 179.39
CA SER A 349 10.56 -14.73 178.58
C SER A 349 10.68 -15.77 177.46
N LYS A 350 10.27 -17.02 177.70
CA LYS A 350 10.29 -18.10 176.70
C LYS A 350 9.21 -17.94 175.64
N VAL A 351 8.04 -17.40 176.00
CA VAL A 351 6.98 -17.02 175.05
C VAL A 351 7.47 -15.86 174.17
N GLU A 352 8.11 -14.84 174.71
CA GLU A 352 8.59 -13.71 173.92
C GLU A 352 9.76 -14.12 172.99
N CYS A 353 10.73 -14.91 173.47
CA CYS A 353 11.77 -15.50 172.63
C CYS A 353 11.18 -16.37 171.49
N SER A 354 10.12 -17.13 171.76
CA SER A 354 9.41 -17.90 170.72
C SER A 354 8.69 -17.00 169.71
N ARG A 355 8.15 -15.86 170.16
CA ARG A 355 7.49 -14.84 169.34
C ARG A 355 8.47 -14.10 168.43
N GLU A 356 9.66 -13.79 168.94
CA GLU A 356 10.78 -13.23 168.16
C GLU A 356 11.17 -14.18 167.04
N VAL A 357 11.40 -15.47 167.35
CA VAL A 357 11.70 -16.50 166.34
C VAL A 357 10.57 -16.62 165.31
N GLU A 358 9.30 -16.64 165.73
CA GLU A 358 8.17 -16.67 164.80
C GLU A 358 8.16 -15.43 163.88
N SER A 359 8.51 -14.25 164.39
CA SER A 359 8.60 -13.03 163.58
C SER A 359 9.72 -13.12 162.51
N THR A 360 10.90 -13.65 162.86
CA THR A 360 12.00 -13.84 161.90
C THR A 360 11.63 -14.81 160.79
N LEU A 361 11.06 -15.98 161.13
CA LEU A 361 10.63 -16.97 160.15
C LEU A 361 9.50 -16.46 159.24
N ARG A 362 8.60 -15.61 159.75
CA ARG A 362 7.59 -14.94 158.92
C ARG A 362 8.26 -13.99 157.91
N SER A 363 9.24 -13.19 158.32
CA SER A 363 9.99 -12.30 157.43
C SER A 363 10.81 -13.06 156.37
N GLU A 364 11.45 -14.18 156.74
CA GLU A 364 12.16 -15.05 155.79
C GLU A 364 11.20 -15.65 154.76
N LEU A 365 10.05 -16.16 155.19
CA LEU A 365 9.02 -16.70 154.29
C LEU A 365 8.47 -15.62 153.35
N GLU A 366 8.25 -14.39 153.82
CA GLU A 366 7.79 -13.28 152.98
C GLU A 366 8.86 -12.85 151.95
N ALA A 367 10.14 -12.84 152.33
CA ALA A 367 11.25 -12.62 151.40
C ALA A 367 11.35 -13.72 150.33
N ILE A 368 11.18 -14.99 150.72
CA ILE A 368 11.16 -16.15 149.80
C ILE A 368 9.96 -16.06 148.85
N LEU A 369 8.78 -15.63 149.32
CA LEU A 369 7.60 -15.41 148.49
C LEU A 369 7.81 -14.26 147.48
N CYS A 370 8.44 -13.16 147.91
CA CYS A 370 8.84 -12.07 147.00
C CYS A 370 9.80 -12.56 145.91
N GLY A 371 10.87 -13.27 146.28
CA GLY A 371 11.82 -13.84 145.34
C GLY A 371 11.19 -14.83 144.35
N LYS A 372 10.27 -15.69 144.84
CA LYS A 372 9.49 -16.59 143.99
C LYS A 372 8.65 -15.83 142.96
N MET A 373 7.93 -14.79 143.38
CA MET A 373 7.11 -13.98 142.46
C MET A 373 7.98 -13.28 141.39
N GLU A 374 9.18 -12.83 141.75
CA GLU A 374 10.11 -12.23 140.80
C GLU A 374 10.66 -13.25 139.80
N ILE A 375 11.01 -14.47 140.25
CA ILE A 375 11.43 -15.58 139.38
C ILE A 375 10.30 -16.00 138.43
N GLU A 376 9.06 -16.12 138.93
CA GLU A 376 7.90 -16.39 138.07
C GLU A 376 7.66 -15.28 137.03
N SER A 377 7.90 -14.01 137.40
CA SER A 377 7.82 -12.88 136.47
C SER A 377 8.89 -12.96 135.38
N LYS A 378 10.15 -13.25 135.76
CA LYS A 378 11.27 -13.48 134.82
C LYS A 378 11.00 -14.67 133.89
N LEU A 379 10.48 -15.77 134.40
CA LEU A 379 10.12 -16.96 133.61
C LEU A 379 8.96 -16.67 132.63
N LYS A 380 7.95 -15.88 133.05
CA LYS A 380 6.87 -15.40 132.16
C LYS A 380 7.37 -14.47 131.05
N LYS A 381 8.44 -13.69 131.27
CA LYS A 381 9.11 -12.89 130.22
C LYS A 381 9.89 -13.77 129.25
N LEU A 382 10.83 -14.58 129.75
CA LEU A 382 11.65 -15.50 128.95
C LEU A 382 10.80 -16.45 128.08
N LYS A 383 9.61 -16.86 128.56
CA LYS A 383 8.69 -17.66 127.75
C LYS A 383 8.12 -16.87 126.57
N LYS A 384 7.71 -15.61 126.74
CA LYS A 384 7.27 -14.76 125.62
C LYS A 384 8.40 -14.54 124.62
N GLU A 385 9.58 -14.19 125.11
CA GLU A 385 10.78 -13.98 124.28
C GLU A 385 11.14 -15.25 123.48
N LYS A 386 10.96 -16.45 124.06
CA LYS A 386 11.09 -17.71 123.34
C LYS A 386 10.00 -17.91 122.28
N ASP A 387 8.73 -17.68 122.63
CA ASP A 387 7.60 -17.86 121.71
C ASP A 387 7.65 -16.85 120.54
N GLU A 388 8.16 -15.64 120.78
CA GLU A 388 8.50 -14.61 119.78
C GLU A 388 9.68 -15.05 118.89
N LEU A 389 10.76 -15.60 119.47
CA LEU A 389 11.90 -16.11 118.71
C LEU A 389 11.55 -17.32 117.82
N GLU A 390 10.67 -18.20 118.30
CA GLU A 390 10.14 -19.33 117.51
C GLU A 390 9.32 -18.81 116.31
N SER A 391 8.58 -17.70 116.48
CA SER A 391 7.86 -17.00 115.39
C SER A 391 8.82 -16.38 114.37
N TYR A 392 9.86 -15.66 114.81
CA TYR A 392 10.89 -15.12 113.92
C TYR A 392 11.57 -16.21 113.08
N LYS A 393 11.91 -17.34 113.71
CA LYS A 393 12.50 -18.50 113.03
C LYS A 393 11.55 -19.14 112.01
N GLN A 394 10.24 -19.12 112.25
CA GLN A 394 9.25 -19.57 111.26
C GLN A 394 9.24 -18.63 110.04
N VAL A 395 9.31 -17.31 110.24
CA VAL A 395 9.41 -16.31 109.15
C VAL A 395 10.73 -16.44 108.39
N GLU A 396 11.86 -16.70 109.07
CA GLU A 396 13.14 -17.00 108.43
C GLU A 396 13.03 -18.23 107.50
N SER A 397 12.32 -19.28 107.93
CA SER A 397 12.13 -20.49 107.12
C SER A 397 11.26 -20.27 105.87
N THR A 398 10.24 -19.40 105.94
CA THR A 398 9.42 -19.07 104.76
C THR A 398 10.19 -18.18 103.78
N LEU A 399 10.85 -17.12 104.27
CA LEU A 399 11.70 -16.25 103.45
C LEU A 399 12.84 -17.02 102.76
N ARG A 400 13.43 -18.01 103.45
CA ARG A 400 14.44 -18.89 102.85
C ARG A 400 13.87 -19.77 101.74
N SER A 401 12.65 -20.29 101.92
CA SER A 401 11.97 -21.11 100.91
C SER A 401 11.58 -20.28 99.67
N GLU A 402 11.13 -19.04 99.88
CA GLU A 402 10.84 -18.07 98.82
C GLU A 402 12.11 -17.66 98.06
N LEU A 403 13.23 -17.48 98.75
CA LEU A 403 14.54 -17.20 98.14
C LEU A 403 15.04 -18.39 97.31
N GLU A 404 14.88 -19.62 97.79
CA GLU A 404 15.27 -20.84 97.07
C GLU A 404 14.41 -21.04 95.79
N ALA A 405 13.11 -20.74 95.86
CA ALA A 405 12.25 -20.67 94.68
C ALA A 405 12.69 -19.60 93.66
N MET A 406 12.96 -18.37 94.12
CA MET A 406 13.46 -17.29 93.26
C MET A 406 14.82 -17.61 92.62
N VAL A 407 15.68 -18.40 93.27
CA VAL A 407 16.94 -18.90 92.67
C VAL A 407 16.66 -19.92 91.57
N CYS A 408 15.65 -20.79 91.72
CA CYS A 408 15.23 -21.73 90.67
C CYS A 408 14.65 -20.99 89.46
N ASP A 409 13.76 -20.03 89.69
CA ASP A 409 13.18 -19.19 88.63
C ASP A 409 14.26 -18.38 87.90
N LYS A 410 15.23 -17.82 88.63
CA LYS A 410 16.39 -17.14 88.04
C LYS A 410 17.19 -18.07 87.12
N ALA A 411 17.54 -19.27 87.57
CA ALA A 411 18.30 -20.23 86.77
C ALA A 411 17.52 -20.68 85.51
N GLN A 412 16.19 -20.80 85.61
CA GLN A 412 15.33 -21.10 84.47
C GLN A 412 15.26 -19.93 83.47
N LEU A 413 15.26 -18.69 83.94
CA LEU A 413 15.34 -17.49 83.09
C LEU A 413 16.72 -17.36 82.42
N GLU A 414 17.81 -17.61 83.14
CA GLU A 414 19.18 -17.62 82.58
C GLU A 414 19.32 -18.66 81.46
N SER A 415 18.82 -19.89 81.67
CA SER A 415 18.80 -20.92 80.61
C SER A 415 17.88 -20.57 79.43
N ASN A 416 16.86 -19.73 79.61
CA ASN A 416 16.00 -19.29 78.51
C ASN A 416 16.62 -18.12 77.74
N LEU A 417 17.36 -17.24 78.43
CA LEU A 417 18.16 -16.18 77.81
C LEU A 417 19.22 -16.79 76.87
N GLU A 418 20.00 -17.76 77.36
CA GLU A 418 21.07 -18.44 76.60
C GLU A 418 20.55 -19.06 75.29
N LYS A 419 19.33 -19.65 75.30
CA LYS A 419 18.68 -20.18 74.09
C LYS A 419 18.30 -19.06 73.10
N LEU A 420 17.71 -17.98 73.59
CA LEU A 420 17.32 -16.83 72.76
C LEU A 420 18.53 -16.09 72.18
N GLU A 421 19.66 -16.07 72.90
CA GLU A 421 20.93 -15.54 72.40
C GLU A 421 21.50 -16.43 71.28
N ALA A 422 21.46 -17.76 71.42
CA ALA A 422 21.86 -18.69 70.37
C ALA A 422 20.94 -18.60 69.11
N GLU A 423 19.62 -18.52 69.30
CA GLU A 423 18.66 -18.31 68.19
C GLU A 423 18.90 -16.96 67.50
N ARG A 424 19.25 -15.90 68.26
CA ARG A 424 19.63 -14.60 67.69
C ARG A 424 20.89 -14.70 66.84
N GLU A 425 21.94 -15.37 67.31
CA GLU A 425 23.19 -15.53 66.55
C GLU A 425 22.97 -16.34 65.26
N GLU A 426 22.13 -17.40 65.29
CA GLU A 426 21.77 -18.14 64.09
C GLU A 426 21.04 -17.24 63.08
N LEU A 427 20.05 -16.45 63.53
CA LEU A 427 19.32 -15.51 62.68
C LEU A 427 20.22 -14.38 62.14
N GLU A 428 21.13 -13.85 62.95
CA GLU A 428 22.09 -12.81 62.54
C GLU A 428 23.06 -13.35 61.47
N SER A 429 23.46 -14.62 61.57
CA SER A 429 24.26 -15.29 60.54
C SER A 429 23.51 -15.47 59.21
N LYS A 430 22.21 -15.81 59.26
CA LYS A 430 21.33 -15.93 58.08
C LYS A 430 21.12 -14.57 57.41
N VAL A 431 20.76 -13.54 58.18
CA VAL A 431 20.60 -12.16 57.68
C VAL A 431 21.89 -11.64 57.04
N LYS A 432 23.08 -12.04 57.54
CA LYS A 432 24.35 -11.73 56.90
C LYS A 432 24.52 -12.45 55.55
N SER A 433 24.22 -13.75 55.49
CA SER A 433 24.24 -14.54 54.24
C SER A 433 23.28 -13.96 53.20
N ASP A 434 22.04 -13.67 53.59
CA ASP A 434 21.02 -13.11 52.69
C ASP A 434 21.42 -11.72 52.18
N ARG A 435 22.09 -10.91 53.02
CA ARG A 435 22.66 -9.61 52.63
C ARG A 435 23.79 -9.74 51.62
N GLU A 436 24.62 -10.76 51.74
CA GLU A 436 25.70 -11.05 50.79
C GLU A 436 25.11 -11.50 49.44
N VAL A 437 24.11 -12.39 49.43
CA VAL A 437 23.36 -12.80 48.22
C VAL A 437 22.62 -11.62 47.57
N MET A 438 21.94 -10.79 48.35
CA MET A 438 21.30 -9.57 47.83
C MET A 438 22.30 -8.57 47.27
N SER A 439 23.55 -8.56 47.76
CA SER A 439 24.62 -7.74 47.19
C SER A 439 25.12 -8.28 45.86
N THR A 440 25.20 -9.61 45.67
CA THR A 440 25.59 -10.19 44.36
C THR A 440 24.49 -10.00 43.33
N LEU A 441 23.24 -10.32 43.67
CA LEU A 441 22.08 -10.13 42.77
C LEU A 441 21.89 -8.65 42.36
N ARG A 442 22.26 -7.70 43.22
CA ARG A 442 22.25 -6.28 42.88
C ARG A 442 23.29 -5.92 41.81
N LEU A 443 24.50 -6.47 41.92
CA LEU A 443 25.55 -6.26 40.91
C LEU A 443 25.17 -6.93 39.58
N ASP A 444 24.65 -8.16 39.62
CA ASP A 444 24.14 -8.85 38.43
C ASP A 444 23.04 -8.04 37.72
N LEU A 445 22.15 -7.39 38.49
CA LEU A 445 21.11 -6.50 37.95
C LEU A 445 21.69 -5.19 37.38
N GLU A 446 22.68 -4.58 38.04
CA GLU A 446 23.37 -3.37 37.57
C GLU A 446 24.05 -3.64 36.21
N ASP A 447 24.76 -4.77 36.09
CA ASP A 447 25.38 -5.24 34.85
C ASP A 447 24.34 -5.52 33.76
N LYS A 448 23.22 -6.19 34.09
CA LYS A 448 22.14 -6.45 33.11
C LYS A 448 21.40 -5.18 32.68
N VAL A 449 21.34 -4.15 33.51
CA VAL A 449 20.83 -2.82 33.13
C VAL A 449 21.83 -2.11 32.20
N SER A 450 23.14 -2.28 32.42
CA SER A 450 24.18 -1.79 31.49
C SER A 450 24.10 -2.47 30.12
N ASP A 451 24.04 -3.81 30.08
CA ASP A 451 23.85 -4.58 28.83
C ASP A 451 22.62 -4.09 28.06
N LYS A 452 21.50 -3.89 28.77
CA LYS A 452 20.24 -3.42 28.20
C LYS A 452 20.37 -2.01 27.61
N ALA A 453 21.06 -1.10 28.30
CA ALA A 453 21.25 0.27 27.81
C ALA A 453 22.13 0.33 26.55
N GLU A 454 23.16 -0.54 26.44
CA GLU A 454 23.97 -0.66 25.22
C GLU A 454 23.16 -1.28 24.07
N LEU A 455 22.34 -2.30 24.33
CA LEU A 455 21.43 -2.86 23.33
C LEU A 455 20.37 -1.86 22.85
N GLU A 456 19.80 -1.04 23.76
CA GLU A 456 18.87 0.04 23.40
C GLU A 456 19.56 1.12 22.57
N LYS A 457 20.81 1.50 22.88
CA LYS A 457 21.60 2.40 22.02
C LYS A 457 21.79 1.81 20.61
N ASN A 458 22.26 0.58 20.52
CA ASN A 458 22.55 -0.07 19.24
C ASN A 458 21.28 -0.27 18.38
N LEU A 459 20.12 -0.52 19.02
CA LEU A 459 18.82 -0.57 18.34
C LEU A 459 18.43 0.79 17.75
N ASN A 460 18.61 1.88 18.50
CA ASN A 460 18.33 3.24 18.03
C ASN A 460 19.25 3.66 16.87
N GLU A 461 20.52 3.25 16.90
CA GLU A 461 21.48 3.51 15.81
C GLU A 461 21.09 2.73 14.53
N LEU A 462 20.70 1.45 14.66
CA LEU A 462 20.18 0.65 13.52
C LEU A 462 18.86 1.17 12.96
N GLU A 463 17.96 1.69 13.80
CA GLU A 463 16.70 2.32 13.34
C GLU A 463 16.99 3.61 12.56
N ALA A 464 17.97 4.41 12.98
CA ALA A 464 18.41 5.60 12.25
C ALA A 464 19.08 5.26 10.90
N GLU A 465 19.93 4.23 10.84
CA GLU A 465 20.52 3.74 9.58
C GLU A 465 19.44 3.21 8.61
N LYS A 466 18.45 2.48 9.13
CA LYS A 466 17.30 1.98 8.37
C LYS A 466 16.49 3.14 7.77
N ASP A 467 16.16 4.16 8.56
CA ASP A 467 15.37 5.30 8.08
C ASP A 467 16.15 6.14 7.04
N GLU A 468 17.46 6.29 7.19
CA GLU A 468 18.33 6.96 6.20
C GLU A 468 18.44 6.16 4.89
N LEU A 469 18.49 4.82 4.96
CA LEU A 469 18.44 3.95 3.79
C LEU A 469 17.09 4.02 3.08
N VAL A 470 15.98 4.02 3.83
CA VAL A 470 14.62 4.20 3.29
C VAL A 470 14.46 5.58 2.64
N ARG A 471 14.99 6.64 3.27
CA ARG A 471 15.03 8.00 2.71
C ARG A 471 15.80 8.05 1.39
N THR A 472 16.91 7.33 1.29
CA THR A 472 17.76 7.28 0.09
C THR A 472 17.07 6.51 -1.04
N LEU A 473 16.61 5.28 -0.79
CA LEU A 473 15.85 4.48 -1.75
C LEU A 473 14.59 5.19 -2.26
N ARG A 474 13.95 6.00 -1.41
CA ARG A 474 12.82 6.84 -1.83
C ARG A 474 13.23 7.92 -2.84
N LEU A 475 14.36 8.61 -2.64
CA LEU A 475 14.85 9.61 -3.61
C LEU A 475 15.25 8.95 -4.93
N ASP A 476 15.87 7.77 -4.89
CA ASP A 476 16.23 7.01 -6.10
C ASP A 476 14.96 6.60 -6.88
N LEU A 477 13.90 6.17 -6.19
CA LEU A 477 12.60 5.89 -6.81
C LEU A 477 11.93 7.14 -7.39
N GLU A 478 11.96 8.27 -6.67
CA GLU A 478 11.41 9.55 -7.16
C GLU A 478 12.19 10.07 -8.41
N ALA A 479 13.51 9.84 -8.47
CA ALA A 479 14.33 10.12 -9.65
C ALA A 479 14.00 9.19 -10.83
N ILE A 480 13.91 7.88 -10.61
CA ILE A 480 13.53 6.90 -11.66
C ILE A 480 12.13 7.20 -12.24
N VAL A 481 11.20 7.68 -11.41
CA VAL A 481 9.87 8.13 -11.86
C VAL A 481 9.95 9.39 -12.73
N CYS A 482 10.87 10.32 -12.44
CA CYS A 482 11.11 11.49 -13.28
C CYS A 482 11.72 11.10 -14.63
N ASP A 483 12.74 10.25 -14.66
CA ASP A 483 13.35 9.74 -15.89
C ASP A 483 12.34 8.98 -16.76
N LYS A 484 11.49 8.14 -16.15
CA LYS A 484 10.39 7.46 -16.84
C LYS A 484 9.41 8.45 -17.47
N ALA A 485 9.00 9.48 -16.73
CA ALA A 485 8.10 10.52 -17.25
C ALA A 485 8.74 11.41 -18.33
N GLU A 486 10.07 11.52 -18.39
CA GLU A 486 10.77 12.11 -19.54
C GLU A 486 10.80 11.18 -20.75
N LEU A 487 11.06 9.89 -20.56
CA LEU A 487 11.07 8.89 -21.63
C LEU A 487 9.69 8.74 -22.27
N GLU A 488 8.62 8.76 -21.49
CA GLU A 488 7.23 8.76 -21.98
C GLU A 488 6.92 9.99 -22.85
N LYS A 489 7.38 11.19 -22.46
CA LYS A 489 7.25 12.39 -23.30
C LYS A 489 8.02 12.27 -24.61
N LYS A 490 9.24 11.73 -24.56
CA LYS A 490 10.10 11.52 -25.74
C LYS A 490 9.49 10.48 -26.68
N LEU A 491 8.90 9.41 -26.14
CA LEU A 491 8.17 8.39 -26.92
C LEU A 491 6.93 8.98 -27.60
N ASN A 492 6.07 9.68 -26.86
CA ASN A 492 4.86 10.30 -27.43
C ASN A 492 5.21 11.30 -28.56
N LYS A 493 6.27 12.11 -28.37
CA LYS A 493 6.75 13.04 -29.41
C LYS A 493 7.22 12.31 -30.68
N LEU A 494 7.90 11.16 -30.54
CA LEU A 494 8.32 10.34 -31.67
C LEU A 494 7.14 9.64 -32.37
N GLU A 495 6.10 9.26 -31.63
CA GLU A 495 4.86 8.70 -32.21
C GLU A 495 4.11 9.78 -33.03
N GLU A 496 3.98 11.01 -32.51
CA GLU A 496 3.47 12.17 -33.26
C GLU A 496 4.28 12.45 -34.54
N ASP A 497 5.61 12.46 -34.45
CA ASP A 497 6.49 12.75 -35.61
C ASP A 497 6.44 11.62 -36.65
N LYS A 498 6.27 10.37 -36.21
CA LYS A 498 6.01 9.20 -37.08
C LYS A 498 4.68 9.35 -37.81
N ASP A 499 3.60 9.69 -37.11
CA ASP A 499 2.26 9.80 -37.69
C ASP A 499 2.16 10.95 -38.71
N GLU A 500 2.93 12.03 -38.54
CA GLU A 500 3.04 13.12 -39.52
C GLU A 500 3.90 12.73 -40.74
N VAL A 501 4.97 11.93 -40.55
CA VAL A 501 5.72 11.33 -41.66
C VAL A 501 4.87 10.33 -42.45
N GLU A 502 4.05 9.52 -41.78
CA GLU A 502 3.12 8.60 -42.46
C GLU A 502 2.02 9.37 -43.23
N ARG A 503 1.48 10.46 -42.65
CA ARG A 503 0.56 11.36 -43.35
C ARG A 503 1.16 12.00 -44.60
N THR A 504 2.36 12.57 -44.50
CA THR A 504 3.01 13.25 -45.62
C THR A 504 3.36 12.27 -46.75
N LEU A 505 3.95 11.11 -46.42
CA LEU A 505 4.20 10.04 -47.40
C LEU A 505 2.91 9.54 -48.07
N ARG A 506 1.80 9.44 -47.33
CA ARG A 506 0.50 9.06 -47.89
C ARG A 506 -0.03 10.11 -48.88
N LEU A 507 0.06 11.40 -48.55
CA LEU A 507 -0.36 12.48 -49.44
C LEU A 507 0.50 12.55 -50.72
N ASP A 508 1.81 12.34 -50.60
CA ASP A 508 2.72 12.24 -51.75
C ASP A 508 2.38 11.04 -52.64
N LEU A 509 2.04 9.88 -52.06
CA LEU A 509 1.58 8.71 -52.82
C LEU A 509 0.24 8.97 -53.54
N GLU A 510 -0.74 9.59 -52.87
CA GLU A 510 -2.03 9.95 -53.47
C GLU A 510 -1.84 10.98 -54.62
N ALA A 511 -0.88 11.91 -54.50
CA ALA A 511 -0.50 12.84 -55.56
C ALA A 511 0.23 12.15 -56.73
N ILE A 512 1.17 11.24 -56.46
CA ILE A 512 1.87 10.45 -57.49
C ILE A 512 0.89 9.56 -58.26
N VAL A 513 -0.06 8.90 -57.59
CA VAL A 513 -1.11 8.11 -58.24
C VAL A 513 -1.99 8.99 -59.13
N SER A 514 -2.38 10.19 -58.66
CA SER A 514 -3.15 11.14 -59.46
C SER A 514 -2.40 11.59 -60.72
N SER A 515 -1.09 11.90 -60.58
CA SER A 515 -0.23 12.27 -61.71
C SER A 515 0.00 11.11 -62.69
N LYS A 516 0.13 9.88 -62.18
CA LYS A 516 0.22 8.66 -62.98
C LYS A 516 -1.02 8.48 -63.87
N VAL A 517 -2.22 8.56 -63.28
CA VAL A 517 -3.49 8.45 -64.03
C VAL A 517 -3.60 9.56 -65.09
N GLU A 518 -3.18 10.79 -64.78
CA GLU A 518 -3.09 11.85 -65.77
C GLU A 518 -2.15 11.54 -66.94
N VAL A 519 -1.02 10.87 -66.71
CA VAL A 519 -0.06 10.46 -67.75
C VAL A 519 -0.59 9.28 -68.55
N GLU A 520 -1.25 8.31 -67.91
CA GLU A 520 -1.86 7.15 -68.58
C GLU A 520 -3.00 7.60 -69.51
N ASN A 521 -3.88 8.51 -69.08
CA ASN A 521 -4.92 9.12 -69.92
C ASN A 521 -4.32 9.90 -71.12
N LYS A 522 -3.16 10.56 -70.94
CA LYS A 522 -2.45 11.26 -72.02
C LYS A 522 -1.81 10.27 -72.99
N LEU A 523 -1.31 9.13 -72.51
CA LEU A 523 -0.74 8.06 -73.34
C LEU A 523 -1.83 7.41 -74.19
N GLU A 524 -2.95 6.99 -73.60
CA GLU A 524 -4.10 6.41 -74.31
C GLU A 524 -4.58 7.33 -75.44
N LYS A 525 -4.73 8.64 -75.17
CA LYS A 525 -5.09 9.64 -76.19
C LYS A 525 -4.06 9.73 -77.33
N MET A 526 -2.76 9.68 -77.02
CA MET A 526 -1.71 9.66 -78.05
C MET A 526 -1.70 8.37 -78.86
N GLU A 527 -2.11 7.23 -78.28
CA GLU A 527 -2.24 5.95 -79.00
C GLU A 527 -3.45 5.93 -79.94
N VAL A 528 -4.58 6.56 -79.55
CA VAL A 528 -5.72 6.79 -80.44
C VAL A 528 -5.33 7.72 -81.60
N GLU A 529 -4.71 8.87 -81.33
CA GLU A 529 -4.25 9.79 -82.40
C GLU A 529 -3.25 9.12 -83.35
N LYS A 530 -2.35 8.28 -82.82
CA LYS A 530 -1.43 7.46 -83.62
C LYS A 530 -2.17 6.45 -84.50
N ALA A 531 -3.23 5.81 -84.00
CA ALA A 531 -4.05 4.88 -84.79
C ALA A 531 -4.83 5.60 -85.91
N GLU A 532 -5.42 6.77 -85.63
CA GLU A 532 -6.07 7.62 -86.63
C GLU A 532 -5.08 8.07 -87.73
N LEU A 533 -3.88 8.50 -87.34
CA LEU A 533 -2.83 8.89 -88.27
C LEU A 533 -2.31 7.70 -89.10
N GLN A 534 -2.25 6.49 -88.54
CA GLN A 534 -1.90 5.28 -89.27
C GLN A 534 -2.96 4.94 -90.34
N ILE A 535 -4.24 4.99 -89.99
CA ILE A 535 -5.36 4.79 -90.93
C ILE A 535 -5.32 5.84 -92.05
N SER A 536 -5.08 7.11 -91.70
CA SER A 536 -4.94 8.20 -92.67
C SER A 536 -3.75 7.98 -93.61
N TYR A 537 -2.60 7.56 -93.07
CA TYR A 537 -1.40 7.23 -93.86
C TYR A 537 -1.66 6.09 -94.85
N ASP A 538 -2.28 4.99 -94.44
CA ASP A 538 -2.55 3.86 -95.34
C ASP A 538 -3.59 4.24 -96.41
N ILE A 539 -4.62 5.04 -96.10
CA ILE A 539 -5.55 5.60 -97.10
C ILE A 539 -4.82 6.47 -98.14
N ILE A 540 -3.89 7.33 -97.71
CA ILE A 540 -3.11 8.19 -98.61
C ILE A 540 -2.16 7.35 -99.49
N LYS A 541 -1.53 6.34 -98.89
CA LYS A 541 -0.62 5.39 -99.55
C LYS A 541 -1.34 4.52 -100.59
N ASP A 542 -2.58 4.11 -100.33
CA ASP A 542 -3.37 3.35 -101.32
C ASP A 542 -3.86 4.25 -102.45
N LYS A 543 -4.34 5.47 -102.16
CA LYS A 543 -4.64 6.48 -103.19
C LYS A 543 -3.42 6.86 -104.04
N TYR A 544 -2.22 6.84 -103.46
CA TYR A 544 -0.98 7.03 -104.21
C TYR A 544 -0.72 5.88 -105.19
N LYS A 545 -0.94 4.62 -104.79
CA LYS A 545 -0.88 3.46 -105.71
C LYS A 545 -1.92 3.56 -106.82
N GLU A 546 -3.17 3.89 -106.49
CA GLU A 546 -4.26 4.11 -107.47
C GLU A 546 -3.85 5.17 -108.50
N SER A 547 -3.33 6.31 -108.03
CA SER A 547 -2.84 7.39 -108.89
C SER A 547 -1.61 6.97 -109.72
N GLN A 548 -0.73 6.12 -109.19
CA GLN A 548 0.44 5.60 -109.90
C GLN A 548 0.03 4.65 -111.04
N VAL A 549 -0.93 3.75 -110.78
CA VAL A 549 -1.50 2.87 -111.82
C VAL A 549 -2.22 3.71 -112.88
N CYS A 550 -3.04 4.68 -112.48
CA CYS A 550 -3.72 5.60 -113.40
C CYS A 550 -2.74 6.39 -114.29
N LEU A 551 -1.58 6.78 -113.74
CA LEU A 551 -0.52 7.46 -114.49
C LEU A 551 0.14 6.52 -115.53
N GLN A 552 0.43 5.27 -115.17
CA GLN A 552 0.92 4.26 -116.14
C GLN A 552 -0.12 3.96 -117.22
N ASP A 553 -1.40 3.95 -116.85
CA ASP A 553 -2.54 3.83 -117.75
C ASP A 553 -2.67 5.02 -118.72
N ILE A 554 -2.11 6.19 -118.38
CA ILE A 554 -2.06 7.37 -119.25
C ILE A 554 -0.79 7.34 -120.11
N GLU A 555 0.36 6.95 -119.55
CA GLU A 555 1.62 6.80 -120.28
C GLU A 555 1.49 5.79 -121.44
N THR A 556 0.92 4.62 -121.18
CA THR A 556 0.66 3.58 -122.20
C THR A 556 -0.31 4.03 -123.30
N LYS A 557 -1.36 4.79 -122.95
CA LYS A 557 -2.27 5.41 -123.95
C LYS A 557 -1.58 6.53 -124.75
N LEU A 558 -0.61 7.22 -124.16
CA LEU A 558 0.18 8.25 -124.84
C LEU A 558 1.17 7.60 -125.83
N GLU A 559 1.82 6.50 -125.45
CA GLU A 559 2.59 5.65 -126.37
C GLU A 559 1.72 5.09 -127.52
N GLU A 560 0.46 4.73 -127.23
CA GLU A 560 -0.50 4.30 -128.26
C GLU A 560 -0.81 5.41 -129.26
N ILE A 561 -1.18 6.59 -128.79
CA ILE A 561 -1.43 7.75 -129.67
C ILE A 561 -0.16 8.14 -130.45
N GLN A 562 1.04 7.98 -129.87
CA GLN A 562 2.30 8.17 -130.61
C GLN A 562 2.50 7.11 -131.71
N ARG A 563 2.16 5.84 -131.47
CA ARG A 563 2.17 4.77 -132.48
C ARG A 563 1.17 5.06 -133.60
N GLU A 564 -0.07 5.42 -133.26
CA GLU A 564 -1.11 5.79 -134.23
C GLU A 564 -0.70 7.00 -135.06
N MET A 565 -0.19 8.06 -134.43
CA MET A 565 0.34 9.24 -135.12
C MET A 565 1.53 8.90 -136.04
N LYS A 566 2.37 7.94 -135.68
CA LYS A 566 3.46 7.48 -136.55
C LYS A 566 2.91 6.77 -137.79
N VAL A 567 1.97 5.83 -137.62
CA VAL A 567 1.30 5.14 -138.74
C VAL A 567 0.50 6.12 -139.61
N ALA A 568 -0.18 7.11 -139.02
CA ALA A 568 -0.91 8.14 -139.75
C ALA A 568 0.04 9.04 -140.57
N ASN A 569 1.23 9.36 -140.05
CA ASN A 569 2.26 10.08 -140.81
C ASN A 569 2.86 9.21 -141.93
N GLU A 570 3.08 7.91 -141.70
CA GLU A 570 3.55 6.97 -142.73
C GLU A 570 2.53 6.83 -143.87
N LEU A 571 1.24 6.65 -143.54
CA LEU A 571 0.14 6.65 -144.50
C LEU A 571 -0.02 8.00 -145.21
N LYS A 572 0.21 9.12 -144.51
CA LYS A 572 0.23 10.45 -145.13
C LYS A 572 1.35 10.54 -146.18
N THR A 573 2.57 10.10 -145.87
CA THR A 573 3.68 10.12 -146.83
C THR A 573 3.44 9.18 -148.01
N GLU A 574 2.82 8.01 -147.80
CA GLU A 574 2.39 7.12 -148.88
C GLU A 574 1.39 7.84 -149.80
N VAL A 575 0.34 8.47 -149.25
CA VAL A 575 -0.64 9.25 -150.03
C VAL A 575 0.01 10.43 -150.75
N GLU A 576 0.97 11.13 -150.15
CA GLU A 576 1.72 12.20 -150.81
C GLU A 576 2.52 11.65 -152.02
N THR A 577 3.24 10.53 -151.89
CA THR A 577 3.91 9.91 -153.05
C THR A 577 2.95 9.34 -154.10
N GLN A 578 1.74 8.91 -153.70
CA GLN A 578 0.70 8.52 -154.66
C GLN A 578 0.15 9.73 -155.44
N ILE A 579 0.02 10.89 -154.79
CA ILE A 579 -0.33 12.17 -155.46
C ILE A 579 0.78 12.57 -156.44
N GLU A 580 2.05 12.61 -156.02
CA GLU A 580 3.19 12.87 -156.92
C GLU A 580 3.20 11.90 -158.12
N SER A 581 2.91 10.61 -157.88
CA SER A 581 2.79 9.60 -158.92
C SER A 581 1.59 9.81 -159.86
N MET A 582 0.51 10.44 -159.40
CA MET A 582 -0.63 10.81 -160.24
C MET A 582 -0.37 12.09 -161.03
N GLU A 583 0.29 13.08 -160.44
CA GLU A 583 0.71 14.32 -161.10
C GLU A 583 1.68 14.03 -162.25
N ALA A 584 2.69 13.18 -162.03
CA ALA A 584 3.59 12.74 -163.10
C ALA A 584 2.88 11.97 -164.24
N LYS A 585 1.79 11.24 -163.95
CA LYS A 585 0.95 10.59 -164.98
C LYS A 585 0.13 11.61 -165.77
N ILE A 586 -0.37 12.66 -165.11
CA ILE A 586 -1.06 13.78 -165.77
C ILE A 586 -0.09 14.50 -166.72
N GLU A 587 1.12 14.84 -166.27
CA GLU A 587 2.14 15.48 -167.12
C GLU A 587 2.47 14.63 -168.36
N CYS A 588 2.61 13.30 -168.21
CA CYS A 588 2.83 12.39 -169.34
C CYS A 588 1.68 12.41 -170.36
N LEU A 589 0.43 12.44 -169.89
CA LEU A 589 -0.76 12.51 -170.75
C LEU A 589 -0.88 13.87 -171.46
N GLU A 590 -0.53 14.97 -170.79
CA GLU A 590 -0.47 16.29 -171.43
C GLU A 590 0.64 16.35 -172.50
N GLU A 591 1.80 15.74 -172.25
CA GLU A 591 2.88 15.52 -173.23
C GLU A 591 2.40 14.73 -174.46
N GLU A 592 1.48 13.78 -174.29
CA GLU A 592 0.94 12.93 -175.35
C GLU A 592 -0.13 13.64 -176.18
N VAL A 593 -1.07 14.33 -175.53
CA VAL A 593 -2.05 15.22 -176.20
C VAL A 593 -1.35 16.36 -176.96
N ARG A 594 -0.22 16.85 -176.46
CA ARG A 594 0.64 17.83 -177.15
C ARG A 594 1.23 17.27 -178.45
N LYS A 595 1.62 15.98 -178.47
CA LYS A 595 2.14 15.30 -179.68
C LYS A 595 1.04 15.09 -180.72
N GLU A 596 -0.17 14.70 -180.32
CA GLU A 596 -1.32 14.60 -181.24
C GLU A 596 -1.65 15.95 -181.90
N ARG A 597 -1.69 17.05 -181.13
CA ARG A 597 -1.92 18.40 -181.69
C ARG A 597 -0.89 18.76 -182.75
N LEU A 598 0.40 18.51 -182.50
CA LEU A 598 1.47 18.79 -183.46
C LEU A 598 1.37 17.92 -184.73
N ALA A 599 0.96 16.65 -184.60
CA ALA A 599 0.70 15.78 -185.75
C ALA A 599 -0.49 16.28 -186.61
N SER A 600 -1.53 16.80 -185.96
CA SER A 600 -2.70 17.38 -186.63
C SER A 600 -2.36 18.66 -187.43
N ASP A 601 -1.62 19.61 -186.83
CA ASP A 601 -1.22 20.84 -187.52
C ASP A 601 -0.16 20.60 -188.63
N GLU A 602 0.64 19.53 -188.53
CA GLU A 602 1.52 19.06 -189.61
C GLU A 602 0.73 18.61 -190.85
N LEU A 603 -0.38 17.88 -190.64
CA LEU A 603 -1.29 17.44 -191.69
C LEU A 603 -2.06 18.63 -192.31
N ARG A 604 -2.45 19.61 -191.47
CA ARG A 604 -3.06 20.87 -191.87
C ARG A 604 -2.15 21.76 -192.74
N ARG A 605 -0.84 21.78 -192.48
CA ARG A 605 0.15 22.44 -193.36
C ARG A 605 0.24 21.76 -194.74
N LYS A 606 0.21 20.42 -194.77
CA LYS A 606 0.27 19.62 -196.00
C LYS A 606 -0.97 19.75 -196.88
N SER A 607 -2.16 19.95 -196.32
CA SER A 607 -3.39 20.21 -197.11
C SER A 607 -3.40 21.62 -197.71
N ALA A 608 -3.01 22.65 -196.95
CA ALA A 608 -2.91 24.03 -197.43
C ALA A 608 -1.96 24.18 -198.63
N GLY A 609 -0.78 23.54 -198.57
CA GLY A 609 0.20 23.56 -199.68
C GLY A 609 -0.32 22.98 -201.00
N LYS A 610 -1.16 21.92 -200.93
CA LYS A 610 -1.78 21.32 -202.12
C LYS A 610 -2.87 22.22 -202.72
N LEU A 611 -3.67 22.89 -201.88
CA LEU A 611 -4.75 23.78 -202.33
C LEU A 611 -4.20 24.96 -203.17
N ALA A 612 -3.10 25.56 -202.72
CA ALA A 612 -2.43 26.67 -203.42
C ALA A 612 -1.89 26.30 -204.81
N SER A 613 -1.63 25.01 -205.08
CA SER A 613 -1.25 24.53 -206.41
C SER A 613 -2.42 24.53 -207.39
N CYS A 614 -3.61 24.07 -206.96
CA CYS A 614 -4.79 24.01 -207.83
C CYS A 614 -5.27 25.40 -208.27
N GLN A 615 -5.23 26.40 -207.40
CA GLN A 615 -5.65 27.77 -207.74
C GLN A 615 -4.80 28.39 -208.87
N LYS A 616 -3.50 28.06 -208.95
CA LYS A 616 -2.63 28.55 -210.05
C LYS A 616 -2.98 27.92 -211.39
N THR A 617 -3.34 26.63 -211.41
CA THR A 617 -3.74 25.93 -212.66
C THR A 617 -5.03 26.50 -213.23
N ILE A 618 -6.04 26.75 -212.38
CA ILE A 618 -7.34 27.30 -212.78
C ILE A 618 -7.18 28.68 -213.44
N ALA A 619 -6.35 29.56 -212.84
CA ALA A 619 -6.07 30.90 -213.37
C ALA A 619 -5.35 30.88 -214.74
N SER A 620 -4.64 29.80 -215.09
CA SER A 620 -3.94 29.68 -216.37
C SER A 620 -4.88 29.31 -217.52
N LEU A 621 -5.82 28.38 -217.28
CA LEU A 621 -6.77 27.92 -218.31
C LEU A 621 -7.78 29.00 -218.70
N GLY A 622 -8.22 29.83 -217.75
CA GLY A 622 -9.19 30.90 -218.00
C GLY A 622 -8.76 31.93 -219.05
N LYS A 623 -7.45 32.13 -219.26
CA LYS A 623 -6.94 33.08 -220.28
C LYS A 623 -6.92 32.53 -221.71
N GLN A 624 -6.96 31.22 -221.92
CA GLN A 624 -6.82 30.65 -223.27
C GLN A 624 -8.14 30.65 -224.05
N LEU A 625 -9.28 30.49 -223.34
CA LEU A 625 -10.62 30.48 -223.94
C LEU A 625 -11.07 31.83 -224.50
N GLN A 626 -10.34 32.92 -224.23
CA GLN A 626 -10.68 34.29 -224.63
C GLN A 626 -10.31 34.63 -226.10
N SER A 627 -9.94 33.63 -226.91
CA SER A 627 -9.30 33.84 -228.23
C SER A 627 -9.94 33.10 -229.40
N LEU A 628 -11.00 32.32 -229.20
CA LEU A 628 -11.49 31.35 -230.21
C LEU A 628 -13.01 31.14 -230.19
N ALA A 629 -13.80 32.21 -230.09
CA ALA A 629 -15.25 32.18 -230.26
C ALA A 629 -15.77 33.48 -230.92
N THR A 630 -16.14 33.39 -232.20
CA THR A 630 -16.86 34.44 -232.95
C THR A 630 -18.14 33.87 -233.54
N LEU A 631 -19.27 34.01 -232.84
CA LEU A 631 -20.66 34.00 -233.33
C LEU A 631 -21.58 34.15 -232.10
N GLU A 632 -22.66 34.94 -232.21
CA GLU A 632 -23.80 35.06 -231.26
C GLU A 632 -23.41 35.15 -229.76
N ASP A 633 -23.43 36.32 -229.12
CA ASP A 633 -24.44 37.39 -229.22
C ASP A 633 -25.88 36.86 -229.21
N PHE A 634 -26.26 36.23 -228.10
CA PHE A 634 -27.63 36.30 -227.61
C PHE A 634 -27.66 36.58 -226.10
N LEU A 635 -27.81 37.86 -225.76
CA LEU A 635 -28.06 38.35 -224.41
C LEU A 635 -29.42 37.85 -223.91
N VAL A 636 -29.42 36.82 -223.07
CA VAL A 636 -30.57 36.34 -222.28
C VAL A 636 -30.03 35.79 -220.95
N ASP A 637 -30.24 36.38 -219.78
CA ASP A 637 -31.08 37.54 -219.42
C ASP A 637 -32.60 37.29 -219.53
N THR A 638 -33.03 36.12 -219.06
CA THR A 638 -34.43 35.76 -218.73
C THR A 638 -34.35 34.63 -217.68
N ALA A 639 -34.64 34.85 -216.41
CA ALA A 639 -35.95 35.11 -215.82
C ALA A 639 -36.90 33.89 -215.93
N SER A 640 -36.82 33.00 -214.95
CA SER A 640 -37.89 32.05 -214.62
C SER A 640 -38.04 32.02 -213.09
N ILE A 641 -39.30 32.11 -212.61
CA ILE A 641 -39.71 32.17 -211.20
C ILE A 641 -39.26 33.48 -210.51
N GLN A 642 -40.12 34.44 -210.14
CA GLN A 642 -41.40 34.43 -209.40
C GLN A 642 -41.23 34.07 -207.91
N VAL A 643 -42.08 34.47 -206.96
CA VAL A 643 -43.21 35.42 -207.03
C VAL A 643 -43.26 36.27 -205.74
N ALA A 644 -43.97 37.39 -205.81
CA ALA A 644 -44.22 38.25 -204.66
C ALA A 644 -45.03 37.52 -203.56
N ALA A 645 -44.52 37.51 -202.33
CA ALA A 645 -45.28 37.24 -201.12
C ALA A 645 -44.82 38.15 -199.98
N THR A 646 -45.78 38.85 -199.37
CA THR A 646 -45.83 39.29 -197.95
C THR A 646 -44.51 39.29 -197.18
N ASN A 647 -43.88 40.40 -196.81
CA ASN A 647 -44.39 41.76 -196.60
C ASN A 647 -45.53 41.87 -195.56
N GLY A 648 -45.16 41.72 -194.28
CA GLY A 648 -45.87 42.28 -193.12
C GLY A 648 -47.03 41.49 -192.51
N VAL A 649 -47.61 42.09 -191.46
CA VAL A 649 -48.84 41.71 -190.73
C VAL A 649 -48.72 40.48 -189.80
N SER A 650 -49.07 40.53 -188.50
CA SER A 650 -49.34 41.65 -187.57
C SER A 650 -49.44 41.19 -186.10
N SER A 651 -49.33 42.16 -185.18
CA SER A 651 -50.11 42.37 -183.94
C SER A 651 -50.49 41.25 -182.94
N SER A 652 -50.49 41.69 -181.67
CA SER A 652 -51.47 41.37 -180.60
C SER A 652 -51.52 40.00 -179.90
N ASN A 653 -51.03 40.03 -178.65
CA ASN A 653 -51.65 39.52 -177.42
C ASN A 653 -51.69 38.02 -177.03
N SER A 654 -51.09 37.79 -175.85
CA SER A 654 -51.50 36.85 -174.77
C SER A 654 -51.03 35.38 -174.76
N ASN A 655 -50.55 35.00 -173.57
CA ASN A 655 -50.59 33.69 -172.88
C ASN A 655 -49.91 32.42 -173.46
N THR A 656 -49.28 31.71 -172.51
CA THR A 656 -49.18 30.23 -172.34
C THR A 656 -48.36 29.31 -173.28
N GLU A 657 -47.48 28.54 -172.62
CA GLU A 657 -47.25 27.08 -172.75
C GLU A 657 -46.54 26.38 -173.97
N SER A 658 -45.28 25.98 -173.70
CA SER A 658 -44.88 24.55 -173.45
C SER A 658 -44.33 23.58 -174.54
N TRP A 659 -43.51 22.61 -174.05
CA TRP A 659 -43.21 21.25 -174.60
C TRP A 659 -42.47 21.13 -175.96
N ARG A 660 -41.75 20.03 -176.34
CA ARG A 660 -41.18 18.79 -175.71
C ARG A 660 -39.90 18.45 -176.55
N VAL A 661 -38.75 17.99 -176.01
CA VAL A 661 -38.40 16.68 -175.38
C VAL A 661 -38.55 15.48 -176.33
N HIS A 662 -37.70 14.44 -176.19
CA HIS A 662 -37.95 12.97 -176.31
C HIS A 662 -36.75 12.20 -176.93
N LYS A 663 -36.37 10.97 -176.53
CA LYS A 663 -36.73 10.03 -175.41
C LYS A 663 -35.57 9.04 -175.22
N ASN A 664 -35.44 8.28 -174.12
CA ASN A 664 -36.13 8.23 -172.81
C ASN A 664 -35.03 8.44 -171.72
N ASP A 665 -35.11 8.26 -170.39
CA ASP A 665 -36.04 7.71 -169.38
C ASP A 665 -35.61 8.37 -168.01
N THR A 666 -36.11 8.17 -166.78
CA THR A 666 -37.25 7.41 -166.19
C THR A 666 -37.75 8.06 -164.88
N TYR A 667 -38.30 7.29 -163.94
CA TYR A 667 -38.98 7.68 -162.69
C TYR A 667 -38.10 7.54 -161.41
N MET A 668 -38.39 8.13 -160.23
CA MET A 668 -39.59 8.81 -159.64
C MET A 668 -39.27 10.19 -159.00
N ALA A 669 -40.29 10.97 -158.58
CA ALA A 669 -40.21 12.36 -158.04
C ALA A 669 -40.41 12.46 -156.49
N ARG A 670 -40.19 13.58 -155.76
CA ARG A 670 -40.54 15.04 -155.93
C ARG A 670 -39.61 15.92 -154.99
N ASN A 671 -39.66 17.23 -154.68
CA ASN A 671 -40.59 18.39 -154.80
C ASN A 671 -39.88 19.80 -154.69
N HIS A 672 -40.66 20.89 -154.66
CA HIS A 672 -40.38 22.35 -154.51
C HIS A 672 -40.45 22.81 -153.00
N PHE A 673 -40.21 24.05 -152.49
CA PHE A 673 -39.80 25.43 -152.92
C PHE A 673 -39.54 26.31 -151.63
N GLU A 674 -39.07 27.58 -151.55
CA GLU A 674 -38.53 28.57 -152.53
C GLU A 674 -37.45 29.56 -151.93
N SER A 675 -37.84 30.69 -151.29
CA SER A 675 -37.03 31.94 -151.07
C SER A 675 -37.60 32.77 -149.86
N ILE A 676 -37.30 34.03 -149.42
CA ILE A 676 -36.88 35.33 -150.03
C ILE A 676 -36.09 36.25 -149.03
N LYS A 677 -35.11 37.04 -149.55
CA LYS A 677 -34.40 38.28 -149.07
C LYS A 677 -34.24 38.68 -147.56
N ALA A 678 -32.96 38.77 -147.15
CA ALA A 678 -32.15 39.97 -146.79
C ALA A 678 -32.38 40.91 -145.55
N THR A 679 -31.23 41.46 -145.07
CA THR A 679 -30.94 42.70 -144.27
C THR A 679 -31.05 42.80 -142.72
N LYS A 680 -29.85 42.96 -142.10
CA LYS A 680 -29.38 43.89 -141.01
C LYS A 680 -30.03 43.96 -139.60
N GLU A 681 -29.21 43.61 -138.59
CA GLU A 681 -29.10 44.13 -137.19
C GLU A 681 -30.13 43.81 -136.07
N THR A 682 -29.69 44.12 -134.84
CA THR A 682 -30.14 43.72 -133.46
C THR A 682 -31.24 44.63 -132.86
N PRO A 683 -31.84 44.45 -131.63
CA PRO A 683 -31.43 43.61 -130.46
C PRO A 683 -32.56 42.97 -129.55
N SER A 684 -32.14 42.38 -128.42
CA SER A 684 -32.78 42.33 -127.07
C SER A 684 -34.06 41.51 -126.71
N SER A 685 -33.91 40.68 -125.67
CA SER A 685 -34.77 40.41 -124.47
C SER A 685 -36.25 39.93 -124.53
N SER A 686 -36.46 38.76 -123.90
CA SER A 686 -37.46 38.41 -122.84
C SER A 686 -38.98 38.24 -123.09
N ASP A 687 -39.49 37.13 -122.53
CA ASP A 687 -40.78 36.90 -121.83
C ASP A 687 -42.12 37.00 -122.60
N ALA A 688 -42.89 35.90 -122.75
CA ALA A 688 -43.83 35.26 -121.78
C ALA A 688 -45.30 35.70 -122.08
N ALA A 689 -46.40 35.23 -121.45
CA ALA A 689 -46.66 34.20 -120.43
C ALA A 689 -48.00 33.47 -120.78
N LEU A 690 -48.54 32.52 -120.00
CA LEU A 690 -49.39 32.72 -118.79
C LEU A 690 -49.90 31.33 -118.29
N THR A 691 -50.51 31.12 -117.11
CA THR A 691 -50.92 32.07 -116.04
C THR A 691 -49.99 31.98 -114.80
N SER A 692 -50.25 31.47 -113.58
CA SER A 692 -51.41 30.84 -112.92
C SER A 692 -51.37 31.05 -111.38
N ASN A 693 -52.37 30.56 -110.64
CA ASN A 693 -52.51 30.66 -109.17
C ASN A 693 -52.52 29.24 -108.54
N ARG A 694 -52.00 28.95 -107.32
CA ARG A 694 -51.42 29.74 -106.18
C ARG A 694 -50.57 28.76 -105.30
N GLY A 695 -49.75 29.15 -104.31
CA GLY A 695 -49.31 30.48 -103.83
C GLY A 695 -49.54 30.73 -102.31
N SER A 696 -48.57 31.35 -101.62
CA SER A 696 -48.52 31.83 -100.19
C SER A 696 -48.25 30.78 -99.08
N SER A 697 -47.46 31.02 -98.01
CA SER A 697 -46.56 32.15 -97.64
C SER A 697 -45.51 31.75 -96.58
N GLU A 698 -44.34 32.39 -96.56
CA GLU A 698 -43.33 32.37 -95.48
C GLU A 698 -43.59 33.40 -94.36
N LYS A 699 -42.75 33.41 -93.29
CA LYS A 699 -42.38 34.59 -92.45
C LYS A 699 -41.27 34.30 -91.40
N ASN A 700 -40.15 35.07 -91.44
CA ASN A 700 -39.46 35.84 -90.36
C ASN A 700 -39.21 35.21 -88.93
N ARG A 701 -38.17 35.55 -88.13
CA ARG A 701 -37.25 36.72 -88.07
C ARG A 701 -36.09 36.57 -87.04
N ASN A 702 -34.96 37.30 -87.22
CA ASN A 702 -33.97 37.77 -86.19
C ASN A 702 -33.28 36.73 -85.25
N GLY A 703 -32.19 37.04 -84.49
CA GLY A 703 -31.24 38.17 -84.58
C GLY A 703 -30.62 38.67 -83.24
N PHE A 704 -29.30 38.52 -83.08
CA PHE A 704 -28.34 39.28 -82.20
C PHE A 704 -28.26 39.10 -80.65
N ALA A 705 -27.01 39.27 -80.18
CA ALA A 705 -26.54 39.85 -78.88
C ALA A 705 -26.25 38.98 -77.63
N LYS A 706 -25.24 39.44 -76.85
CA LYS A 706 -24.80 39.00 -75.51
C LYS A 706 -25.58 39.73 -74.39
N VAL A 707 -25.54 39.25 -73.13
CA VAL A 707 -25.12 40.01 -71.90
C VAL A 707 -25.19 39.13 -70.63
N PHE A 708 -24.62 39.64 -69.52
CA PHE A 708 -24.21 39.00 -68.24
C PHE A 708 -25.28 38.89 -67.11
N THR A 709 -24.88 38.22 -66.01
CA THR A 709 -25.44 38.23 -64.62
C THR A 709 -26.62 37.26 -64.32
N ARG A 710 -26.91 36.81 -63.08
CA ARG A 710 -26.43 37.23 -61.73
C ARG A 710 -26.46 36.13 -60.63
N SER A 711 -25.52 36.26 -59.68
CA SER A 711 -25.38 35.69 -58.30
C SER A 711 -26.61 35.13 -57.54
N LYS A 712 -26.37 34.05 -56.77
CA LYS A 712 -26.54 33.95 -55.29
C LYS A 712 -25.48 32.95 -54.76
N ASP A 713 -24.66 33.22 -53.74
CA ASP A 713 -24.91 33.63 -52.34
C ASP A 713 -25.47 32.47 -51.48
N GLY A 714 -24.83 32.03 -50.38
CA GLY A 714 -23.61 32.56 -49.76
C GLY A 714 -23.00 31.70 -48.63
N ILE A 715 -22.10 32.32 -47.86
CA ILE A 715 -21.22 31.69 -46.85
C ILE A 715 -21.81 31.88 -45.44
N HIS A 716 -21.61 30.92 -44.52
CA HIS A 716 -21.24 31.27 -43.15
C HIS A 716 -20.38 30.21 -42.45
N LEU A 717 -19.29 30.68 -41.84
CA LEU A 717 -18.51 30.01 -40.80
C LEU A 717 -18.51 30.95 -39.60
N VAL A 718 -18.72 30.45 -38.39
CA VAL A 718 -18.42 31.15 -37.13
C VAL A 718 -17.89 30.14 -36.13
N ILE A 719 -16.95 30.62 -35.33
CA ILE A 719 -16.34 30.06 -34.11
C ILE A 719 -17.39 29.39 -33.20
#